data_AF-A0AA88KVF9-F1
#
_entry.id   AF-A0AA88KVF9-F1
#
_cell.length_a   1.000
_cell.length_b   1.000
_cell.length_c   1.000
_cell.angle_alpha   90.00
_cell.angle_beta   90.00
_cell.angle_gamma   90.00
#
_symmetry.space_group_name_H-M   'P 1'
#
loop_
_entity.id
_entity.type
_entity.pdbx_description
1 polymer ?
#
loop_
_entity_poly.entity_id
_entity_poly.type
_entity_poly.pdbx_seq_one_letter_code
_entity_poly.pdbx_strand_id
1 'polypeptide(L)'
;MVMVEKKDGSIRLCIDPVDLNKSIKRPHYPILTLDDVTSKLHGAKVFTKLDALSGYWSILLSDDSSYLMTFSTIYGRYRFKRMPFGIISAQDEFQRRMEDAFEGLEGFEIIIDDMIVYGDTQEEHDERLAAILEQALVKGIRFNGEKCEFSVSRVKYFGHVISSEGMQPDPDKIRAINNMPSPSCREELQTLLGMINYLAKYIPSLSTKNKKLRDLTKVDPFIWEEEHMQILEDLKSSIVSNTPFFNHKSNNVELIVDASSHGLGAHLVSEGKVTAYASRSLSKTEQKYSQLEKELYAIVFGCKHFHHYLYGRHVEVTTDHRPLETVVANPIHKAPPRVQRLMLQLQPYDLSLKFRPGSEIPVANALSRLHLGDADPTLEESLDVYVHQVLDFLPGRCTTDALVRLEHLIKLSFKKGKAVYAIFLDMDSAFDRVDVGRLSVLGLPDLLGAKVDARNSCDQTPLHIAIETGNLEICQLLLSKGAAIDAIDSCNRTPLHTAVMKGYLDMCHLLISKGAAIDAINLWQETPLHIAVANENLNICQLLISKGATIDAIDYEKKTPLHRAVANWNPEICQLLISKGATIDNVDSLGKTLQTAVMKGYLDMCRLLISMGAAIDAINFRKGTPLHIAVTNENLNICRLLISKGATIDAIDSEKKTPLHRAVAICNSEICQLLISKGATINNVDFLGETPLHTAVETKNQDICQLLISKGARVDAINSWKQTPLHIAVETGNLNICQLLISKGATIDAINSRKETPLHIAVETGNLDICQLLLSKGAAIDAINNWKETPLHRGVENCNSEICQLLISKGATIDNDLWVNRSLGKTLHKAVMKGYLDMCQLLIAMGAAIDAINSREETPLHIAVETGNLDICQLLLSKGAAIDAINIWKETPLHIAVMNRNLNICQLLISKGATIDAIDSKKKTPLHRAVAMGNQEICQLLISKGATIDNVDSLGETSLHTAVETKNIYICQLLISKGARADAINSCNQTPLHIAVDTEDLDISLLLISNGATIDATDFMNETPLHYAASSGELKASTITPNYGTAPSHQEIVRSGECANTEDCPRGILKGEEVDQPNFLLLRIPPKLPRSMFDPKVVQNIEGSTYKEI
;
A
#
# COMPACT_ATOMS: atom_id res chain seq x y z
N MET A 1 -4.59 4.81 -3.56
CA MET A 1 -5.02 4.68 -4.97
C MET A 1 -3.98 5.37 -5.81
N VAL A 2 -3.43 4.66 -6.79
CA VAL A 2 -2.35 5.16 -7.64
C VAL A 2 -2.92 5.28 -9.05
N MET A 3 -2.79 6.46 -9.65
CA MET A 3 -3.14 6.68 -11.04
C MET A 3 -1.89 6.43 -11.87
N VAL A 4 -1.92 5.41 -12.72
CA VAL A 4 -0.81 5.05 -13.60
C VAL A 4 -1.19 5.43 -15.01
N GLU A 5 -0.40 6.29 -15.63
CA GLU A 5 -0.58 6.65 -17.04
C GLU A 5 -0.12 5.49 -17.93
N LYS A 6 -0.99 5.03 -18.83
CA LYS A 6 -0.61 4.06 -19.86
C LYS A 6 0.20 4.75 -20.96
N LYS A 7 0.91 3.95 -21.77
CA LYS A 7 1.66 4.43 -22.95
C LYS A 7 0.77 5.14 -24.00
N ASP A 8 -0.55 4.99 -23.92
CA ASP A 8 -1.55 5.63 -24.77
C ASP A 8 -2.10 6.95 -24.18
N GLY A 9 -1.60 7.41 -23.02
CA GLY A 9 -2.08 8.59 -22.31
C GLY A 9 -3.36 8.37 -21.49
N SER A 10 -3.96 7.16 -21.52
CA SER A 10 -5.12 6.84 -20.70
C SER A 10 -4.73 6.52 -19.25
N ILE A 11 -5.50 7.03 -18.30
CA ILE A 11 -5.24 6.83 -16.88
C ILE A 11 -5.79 5.47 -16.44
N ARG A 12 -4.95 4.63 -15.83
CA ARG A 12 -5.34 3.39 -15.15
C ARG A 12 -5.38 3.62 -13.65
N LEU A 13 -6.55 3.38 -13.06
CA LEU A 13 -6.73 3.37 -11.61
C LEU A 13 -6.23 2.05 -11.03
N CYS A 14 -5.18 2.11 -10.21
CA CYS A 14 -4.63 0.99 -9.46
C CYS A 14 -4.87 1.19 -7.96
N ILE A 15 -5.16 0.09 -7.25
CA ILE A 15 -5.14 0.07 -5.79
C ILE A 15 -3.73 -0.37 -5.36
N ASP A 16 -3.23 0.13 -4.24
CA ASP A 16 -1.98 -0.36 -3.63
C ASP A 16 -2.33 -1.01 -2.29
N PRO A 17 -2.66 -2.31 -2.27
CA PRO A 17 -3.20 -2.98 -1.10
C PRO A 17 -2.07 -3.67 -0.31
N VAL A 18 -1.01 -2.93 0.07
CA VAL A 18 0.19 -3.50 0.73
C VAL A 18 -0.17 -4.34 1.96
N ASP A 19 -1.02 -3.83 2.86
CA ASP A 19 -1.37 -4.53 4.10
C ASP A 19 -2.36 -5.68 3.88
N LEU A 20 -3.25 -5.53 2.90
CA LEU A 20 -4.17 -6.60 2.52
C LEU A 20 -3.42 -7.75 1.84
N ASN A 21 -2.44 -7.45 0.99
CA ASN A 21 -1.59 -8.45 0.33
C ASN A 21 -0.78 -9.30 1.33
N LYS A 22 -0.37 -8.74 2.48
CA LYS A 22 0.25 -9.53 3.58
C LYS A 22 -0.70 -10.56 4.19
N SER A 23 -2.01 -10.33 4.09
CA SER A 23 -3.05 -11.14 4.73
C SER A 23 -3.73 -12.11 3.76
N ILE A 24 -3.60 -11.90 2.45
CA ILE A 24 -4.19 -12.74 1.40
C ILE A 24 -3.44 -14.07 1.32
N LYS A 25 -4.19 -15.17 1.41
CA LYS A 25 -3.67 -16.51 1.13
C LYS A 25 -3.69 -16.73 -0.38
N ARG A 26 -2.53 -16.62 -1.02
CA ARG A 26 -2.40 -16.78 -2.47
C ARG A 26 -2.72 -18.24 -2.89
N PRO A 27 -3.66 -18.47 -3.82
CA PRO A 27 -3.77 -19.76 -4.49
C PRO A 27 -2.58 -19.91 -5.45
N HIS A 28 -1.79 -20.97 -5.29
CA HIS A 28 -0.72 -21.29 -6.23
C HIS A 28 -1.31 -22.05 -7.41
N TYR A 29 -1.68 -21.34 -8.47
CA TYR A 29 -2.12 -21.93 -9.73
C TYR A 29 -0.92 -22.06 -10.67
N PRO A 30 -0.67 -23.23 -11.28
CA PRO A 30 0.47 -23.40 -12.19
C PRO A 30 0.24 -22.57 -13.46
N ILE A 31 1.08 -21.58 -13.69
CA ILE A 31 1.07 -20.78 -14.93
C ILE A 31 1.99 -21.47 -15.93
N LEU A 32 1.51 -21.65 -17.17
CA LEU A 32 2.32 -22.19 -18.25
C LEU A 32 3.55 -21.31 -18.50
N THR A 33 4.70 -21.94 -18.62
CA THR A 33 5.92 -21.23 -19.03
C THR A 33 5.90 -21.01 -20.54
N LEU A 34 6.70 -20.04 -21.01
CA LEU A 34 6.86 -19.83 -22.44
C LEU A 34 7.38 -21.10 -23.15
N ASP A 35 8.24 -21.86 -22.48
CA ASP A 35 8.80 -23.10 -23.03
C ASP A 35 7.69 -24.15 -23.21
N ASP A 36 6.73 -24.25 -22.28
CA ASP A 36 5.55 -25.13 -22.41
C ASP A 36 4.71 -24.78 -23.64
N VAL A 37 4.43 -23.50 -23.86
CA VAL A 37 3.64 -23.05 -25.02
C VAL A 37 4.40 -23.26 -26.33
N THR A 38 5.70 -22.97 -26.37
CA THR A 38 6.51 -23.16 -27.59
C THR A 38 6.57 -24.62 -28.04
N SER A 39 6.52 -25.57 -27.10
CA SER A 39 6.48 -26.99 -27.42
C SER A 39 5.22 -27.40 -28.20
N LYS A 40 4.09 -26.72 -27.92
CA LYS A 40 2.78 -26.99 -28.53
C LYS A 40 2.56 -26.23 -29.84
N LEU A 41 3.27 -25.12 -30.06
CA LEU A 41 3.26 -24.31 -31.29
C LEU A 41 4.04 -24.96 -32.47
N HIS A 42 4.49 -26.20 -32.31
CA HIS A 42 5.28 -26.91 -33.32
C HIS A 42 4.44 -27.22 -34.58
N GLY A 43 4.96 -26.85 -35.76
CA GLY A 43 4.30 -27.12 -37.05
C GLY A 43 3.39 -26.00 -37.54
N ALA A 44 3.01 -25.10 -36.63
CA ALA A 44 2.13 -23.98 -36.92
C ALA A 44 2.76 -22.99 -37.90
N LYS A 45 1.97 -22.58 -38.90
CA LYS A 45 2.37 -21.60 -39.92
C LYS A 45 1.62 -20.29 -39.80
N VAL A 46 0.43 -20.32 -39.18
CA VAL A 46 -0.47 -19.19 -39.05
C VAL A 46 -0.77 -18.99 -37.57
N PHE A 47 -0.65 -17.75 -37.13
CA PHE A 47 -0.84 -17.35 -35.74
C PHE A 47 -1.83 -16.20 -35.64
N THR A 48 -2.61 -16.16 -34.57
CA THR A 48 -3.42 -15.01 -34.17
C THR A 48 -3.18 -14.70 -32.71
N LYS A 49 -2.90 -13.43 -32.42
CA LYS A 49 -2.79 -12.93 -31.05
C LYS A 49 -4.07 -12.20 -30.66
N LEU A 50 -4.69 -12.62 -29.56
CA LEU A 50 -5.88 -11.97 -29.01
C LEU A 50 -5.51 -11.24 -27.71
N ASP A 51 -6.00 -10.01 -27.57
CA ASP A 51 -5.82 -9.15 -26.38
C ASP A 51 -7.17 -8.91 -25.71
N ALA A 52 -7.34 -9.33 -24.46
CA ALA A 52 -8.60 -9.18 -23.73
C ALA A 52 -8.81 -7.73 -23.25
N LEU A 53 -9.98 -7.16 -23.56
CA LEU A 53 -10.33 -5.81 -23.14
C LEU A 53 -10.63 -5.79 -21.63
N SER A 54 -9.69 -5.26 -20.85
CA SER A 54 -9.81 -5.14 -19.38
C SER A 54 -10.05 -6.49 -18.69
N GLY A 55 -9.23 -7.50 -19.00
CA GLY A 55 -9.35 -8.89 -18.53
C GLY A 55 -9.72 -9.04 -17.05
N TYR A 56 -8.97 -8.45 -16.12
CA TYR A 56 -9.26 -8.54 -14.68
C TYR A 56 -10.66 -8.04 -14.28
N TRP A 57 -11.18 -7.04 -15.01
CA TRP A 57 -12.51 -6.46 -14.76
C TRP A 57 -13.64 -7.35 -15.31
N SER A 58 -13.36 -8.48 -15.96
CA SER A 58 -14.41 -9.46 -16.28
C SER A 58 -14.80 -10.29 -15.06
N ILE A 59 -13.91 -10.41 -14.07
CA ILE A 59 -14.10 -11.27 -12.89
C ILE A 59 -14.83 -10.51 -11.78
N LEU A 60 -16.00 -11.01 -11.42
CA LEU A 60 -16.80 -10.52 -10.31
C LEU A 60 -16.23 -11.00 -8.97
N LEU A 61 -16.04 -10.07 -8.02
CA LEU A 61 -15.66 -10.40 -6.65
C LEU A 61 -16.89 -10.85 -5.85
N SER A 62 -16.70 -11.76 -4.89
CA SER A 62 -17.74 -12.04 -3.89
C SER A 62 -17.96 -10.80 -3.01
N ASP A 63 -19.14 -10.67 -2.38
CA ASP A 63 -19.44 -9.53 -1.51
C ASP A 63 -18.41 -9.36 -0.39
N ASP A 64 -18.02 -10.45 0.27
CA ASP A 64 -16.99 -10.44 1.32
C ASP A 64 -15.63 -9.94 0.80
N SER A 65 -15.23 -10.40 -0.38
CA SER A 65 -13.97 -9.96 -1.02
C SER A 65 -14.06 -8.50 -1.46
N SER A 66 -15.22 -8.05 -1.94
CA SER A 66 -15.48 -6.67 -2.33
C SER A 66 -15.34 -5.71 -1.13
N TYR A 67 -15.81 -6.08 0.06
CA TYR A 67 -15.64 -5.28 1.27
C TYR A 67 -14.17 -5.11 1.68
N LEU A 68 -13.35 -6.15 1.50
CA LEU A 68 -11.91 -6.05 1.76
C LEU A 68 -11.20 -5.12 0.76
N MET A 69 -11.79 -4.88 -0.41
CA MET A 69 -11.29 -3.99 -1.47
C MET A 69 -11.90 -2.58 -1.39
N THR A 70 -12.27 -2.12 -0.19
CA THR A 70 -12.81 -0.78 0.03
C THR A 70 -11.70 0.27 0.02
N PHE A 71 -11.91 1.37 -0.68
CA PHE A 71 -11.02 2.52 -0.69
C PHE A 71 -11.77 3.83 -0.44
N SER A 72 -11.05 4.81 0.08
CA SER A 72 -11.58 6.15 0.33
C SER A 72 -11.09 7.11 -0.74
N THR A 73 -12.00 7.92 -1.26
CA THR A 73 -11.70 9.06 -2.13
C THR A 73 -12.27 10.33 -1.50
N ILE A 74 -11.88 11.49 -2.04
CA ILE A 74 -12.47 12.79 -1.67
C ILE A 74 -13.99 12.87 -1.93
N TYR A 75 -14.54 11.94 -2.73
CA TYR A 75 -15.97 11.86 -3.07
C TYR A 75 -16.75 10.80 -2.27
N GLY A 76 -16.11 10.16 -1.29
CA GLY A 76 -16.70 9.14 -0.44
C GLY A 76 -15.93 7.81 -0.42
N ARG A 77 -16.49 6.82 0.28
CA ARG A 77 -15.97 5.46 0.36
C ARG A 77 -16.61 4.60 -0.75
N TYR A 78 -15.75 3.93 -1.51
CA TYR A 78 -16.15 3.07 -2.61
C TYR A 78 -15.53 1.68 -2.44
N ARG A 79 -16.17 0.66 -3.01
CA ARG A 79 -15.65 -0.72 -3.05
C ARG A 79 -15.61 -1.23 -4.48
N PHE A 80 -14.62 -2.05 -4.80
CA PHE A 80 -14.55 -2.71 -6.09
C PHE A 80 -15.51 -3.89 -6.12
N LYS A 81 -16.42 -3.93 -7.11
CA LYS A 81 -17.26 -5.12 -7.38
C LYS A 81 -16.55 -6.18 -8.23
N ARG A 82 -15.52 -5.76 -8.96
CA ARG A 82 -14.76 -6.60 -9.90
C ARG A 82 -13.30 -6.55 -9.55
N MET A 83 -12.54 -7.56 -9.94
CA MET A 83 -11.16 -7.72 -9.48
C MET A 83 -10.26 -6.54 -9.96
N PRO A 84 -9.71 -5.73 -9.03
CA PRO A 84 -8.84 -4.61 -9.39
C PRO A 84 -7.39 -5.05 -9.61
N PHE A 85 -6.62 -4.21 -10.30
CA PHE A 85 -5.17 -4.36 -10.41
C PHE A 85 -4.48 -4.05 -9.06
N GLY A 86 -3.44 -4.84 -8.72
CA GLY A 86 -2.59 -4.63 -7.53
C GLY A 86 -2.69 -5.72 -6.44
N ILE A 87 -3.59 -6.69 -6.59
CA ILE A 87 -3.74 -7.81 -5.64
C ILE A 87 -2.78 -8.95 -5.99
N ILE A 88 -2.11 -9.51 -4.97
CA ILE A 88 -1.10 -10.57 -5.14
C ILE A 88 -1.63 -11.86 -5.78
N SER A 89 -2.93 -12.17 -5.62
CA SER A 89 -3.58 -13.37 -6.18
C SER A 89 -4.32 -13.13 -7.51
N ALA A 90 -4.30 -11.91 -8.04
CA ALA A 90 -5.13 -11.56 -9.19
C ALA A 90 -4.72 -12.31 -10.47
N GLN A 91 -3.42 -12.50 -10.69
CA GLN A 91 -2.89 -13.18 -11.86
C GLN A 91 -3.25 -14.68 -11.86
N ASP A 92 -3.12 -15.34 -10.72
CA ASP A 92 -3.43 -16.78 -10.59
C ASP A 92 -4.93 -17.05 -10.81
N GLU A 93 -5.80 -16.20 -10.22
CA GLU A 93 -7.25 -16.32 -10.39
C GLU A 93 -7.67 -15.97 -11.82
N PHE A 94 -7.04 -14.97 -12.46
CA PHE A 94 -7.32 -14.62 -13.85
C PHE A 94 -6.94 -15.76 -14.79
N GLN A 95 -5.73 -16.32 -14.67
CA GLN A 95 -5.28 -17.46 -15.48
C GLN A 95 -6.27 -18.62 -15.39
N ARG A 96 -6.62 -19.05 -14.16
CA ARG A 96 -7.56 -20.16 -13.95
C ARG A 96 -8.92 -19.91 -14.61
N ARG A 97 -9.49 -18.72 -14.43
CA ARG A 97 -10.81 -18.38 -15.00
C ARG A 97 -10.81 -18.36 -16.51
N MET A 98 -9.70 -17.97 -17.13
CA MET A 98 -9.57 -17.95 -18.58
C MET A 98 -9.35 -19.35 -19.14
N GLU A 99 -8.54 -20.19 -18.49
CA GLU A 99 -8.44 -21.62 -18.84
C GLU A 99 -9.79 -22.33 -18.69
N ASP A 100 -10.51 -22.13 -17.58
CA ASP A 100 -11.89 -22.65 -17.39
C ASP A 100 -12.86 -22.14 -18.47
N ALA A 101 -12.65 -20.92 -18.98
CA ALA A 101 -13.53 -20.31 -19.97
C ALA A 101 -13.36 -20.92 -21.36
N PHE A 102 -12.15 -21.40 -21.69
CA PHE A 102 -11.77 -21.97 -23.00
C PHE A 102 -11.41 -23.46 -22.94
N GLU A 103 -11.76 -24.13 -21.84
CA GLU A 103 -11.56 -25.56 -21.66
C GLU A 103 -12.22 -26.35 -22.80
N GLY A 104 -11.45 -27.28 -23.39
CA GLY A 104 -11.93 -28.15 -24.47
C GLY A 104 -11.65 -27.66 -25.90
N LEU A 105 -11.02 -26.50 -26.08
CA LEU A 105 -10.58 -26.02 -27.40
C LEU A 105 -9.12 -26.41 -27.70
N GLU A 106 -8.86 -26.93 -28.90
CA GLU A 106 -7.52 -27.28 -29.36
C GLU A 106 -6.85 -26.14 -30.13
N GLY A 107 -5.52 -26.01 -30.03
CA GLY A 107 -4.74 -25.00 -30.76
C GLY A 107 -4.87 -23.57 -30.21
N PHE A 108 -5.15 -23.45 -28.91
CA PHE A 108 -5.26 -22.21 -28.17
C PHE A 108 -4.47 -22.29 -26.86
N GLU A 109 -3.63 -21.29 -26.60
CA GLU A 109 -2.86 -21.21 -25.37
C GLU A 109 -2.91 -19.78 -24.80
N ILE A 110 -2.92 -19.68 -23.46
CA ILE A 110 -2.99 -18.41 -22.74
C ILE A 110 -1.87 -18.34 -21.71
N ILE A 111 -1.10 -17.24 -21.71
CA ILE A 111 -0.23 -16.87 -20.61
C ILE A 111 -0.67 -15.51 -20.07
N ILE A 112 -1.36 -15.53 -18.94
CA ILE A 112 -1.94 -14.37 -18.26
C ILE A 112 -2.83 -13.59 -19.23
N ASP A 113 -2.35 -12.46 -19.75
CA ASP A 113 -3.11 -11.56 -20.62
C ASP A 113 -2.85 -11.81 -22.11
N ASP A 114 -1.78 -12.54 -22.47
CA ASP A 114 -1.39 -12.81 -23.86
C ASP A 114 -1.98 -14.15 -24.32
N MET A 115 -2.87 -14.13 -25.32
CA MET A 115 -3.51 -15.33 -25.87
C MET A 115 -3.08 -15.56 -27.31
N ILE A 116 -2.80 -16.83 -27.65
CA ILE A 116 -2.36 -17.22 -28.99
C ILE A 116 -3.20 -18.37 -29.55
N VAL A 117 -3.69 -18.19 -30.77
CA VAL A 117 -4.35 -19.21 -31.60
C VAL A 117 -3.41 -19.58 -32.74
N TYR A 118 -3.29 -20.87 -33.05
CA TYR A 118 -2.37 -21.33 -34.07
C TYR A 118 -2.90 -22.55 -34.86
N GLY A 119 -2.43 -22.67 -36.10
CA GLY A 119 -2.76 -23.80 -36.98
C GLY A 119 -1.68 -24.11 -38.00
N ASP A 120 -1.67 -25.35 -38.49
CA ASP A 120 -0.71 -25.83 -39.48
C ASP A 120 -1.10 -25.36 -40.89
N THR A 121 -2.41 -25.20 -41.13
CA THR A 121 -3.01 -24.61 -42.33
C THR A 121 -3.89 -23.41 -41.97
N GLN A 122 -4.18 -22.56 -42.96
CA GLN A 122 -5.08 -21.42 -42.77
C GLN A 122 -6.50 -21.88 -42.40
N GLU A 123 -6.98 -22.97 -42.99
CA GLU A 123 -8.32 -23.51 -42.77
C GLU A 123 -8.50 -24.02 -41.33
N GLU A 124 -7.53 -24.79 -40.82
CA GLU A 124 -7.53 -25.28 -39.44
C GLU A 124 -7.41 -24.13 -38.42
N HIS A 125 -6.61 -23.12 -38.75
CA HIS A 125 -6.46 -21.92 -37.92
C HIS A 125 -7.77 -21.12 -37.84
N ASP A 126 -8.45 -20.90 -38.97
CA ASP A 126 -9.70 -20.15 -39.04
C ASP A 126 -10.84 -20.88 -38.31
N GLU A 127 -10.91 -22.22 -38.41
CA GLU A 127 -11.88 -23.05 -37.67
C GLU A 127 -11.69 -22.93 -36.15
N ARG A 128 -10.43 -23.02 -35.67
CA ARG A 128 -10.09 -22.84 -34.26
C ARG A 128 -10.39 -21.43 -33.78
N LEU A 129 -10.02 -20.42 -34.57
CA LEU A 129 -10.30 -19.02 -34.24
C LEU A 129 -11.80 -18.75 -34.14
N ALA A 130 -12.62 -19.30 -35.04
CA ALA A 130 -14.06 -19.17 -34.99
C ALA A 130 -14.66 -19.78 -33.72
N ALA A 131 -14.23 -20.99 -33.34
CA ALA A 131 -14.67 -21.65 -32.11
C ALA A 131 -14.31 -20.84 -30.85
N ILE A 132 -13.11 -20.26 -30.81
CA ILE A 132 -12.66 -19.41 -29.69
C ILE A 132 -13.49 -18.13 -29.60
N LEU A 133 -13.77 -17.47 -30.73
CA LEU A 133 -14.59 -16.26 -30.76
C LEU A 133 -16.05 -16.54 -30.36
N GLU A 134 -16.61 -17.68 -30.75
CA GLU A 134 -17.94 -18.12 -30.35
C GLU A 134 -18.01 -18.40 -28.84
N GLN A 135 -17.02 -19.12 -28.29
CA GLN A 135 -16.94 -19.39 -26.85
C GLN A 135 -16.72 -18.10 -26.04
N ALA A 136 -15.91 -17.17 -26.54
CA ALA A 136 -15.73 -15.85 -25.94
C ALA A 136 -17.04 -15.05 -25.93
N LEU A 137 -17.84 -15.13 -27.00
CA LEU A 137 -19.16 -14.48 -27.07
C LEU A 137 -20.12 -15.03 -26.01
N VAL A 138 -20.18 -16.36 -25.85
CA VAL A 138 -21.02 -17.03 -24.83
C VAL A 138 -20.59 -16.66 -23.42
N LYS A 139 -19.28 -16.60 -23.16
CA LYS A 139 -18.72 -16.28 -21.84
C LYS A 139 -18.64 -14.77 -21.56
N GLY A 140 -18.99 -13.92 -22.53
CA GLY A 140 -18.99 -12.46 -22.39
C GLY A 140 -17.58 -11.83 -22.35
N ILE A 141 -16.58 -12.51 -22.90
CA ILE A 141 -15.20 -12.03 -23.00
C ILE A 141 -15.09 -11.15 -24.25
N ARG A 142 -14.59 -9.92 -24.08
CA ARG A 142 -14.42 -8.96 -25.18
C ARG A 142 -12.93 -8.80 -25.50
N PHE A 143 -12.61 -8.78 -26.78
CA PHE A 143 -11.24 -8.54 -27.26
C PHE A 143 -11.08 -7.11 -27.78
N ASN A 144 -9.86 -6.59 -27.71
CA ASN A 144 -9.52 -5.28 -28.25
C ASN A 144 -9.04 -5.39 -29.70
N GLY A 145 -9.89 -4.99 -30.66
CA GLY A 145 -9.59 -5.10 -32.09
C GLY A 145 -8.33 -4.35 -32.54
N GLU A 146 -7.95 -3.25 -31.88
CA GLU A 146 -6.73 -2.48 -32.23
C GLU A 146 -5.43 -3.17 -31.78
N LYS A 147 -5.51 -4.08 -30.81
CA LYS A 147 -4.35 -4.79 -30.24
C LYS A 147 -4.29 -6.27 -30.63
N CYS A 148 -5.33 -6.78 -31.28
CA CYS A 148 -5.34 -8.14 -31.80
C CYS A 148 -4.64 -8.20 -33.16
N GLU A 149 -3.82 -9.21 -33.38
CA GLU A 149 -3.14 -9.48 -34.66
C GLU A 149 -3.71 -10.77 -35.24
N PHE A 150 -4.42 -10.68 -36.37
CA PHE A 150 -5.11 -11.83 -36.98
C PHE A 150 -4.33 -12.42 -38.15
N SER A 151 -4.27 -13.76 -38.19
CA SER A 151 -3.73 -14.59 -39.29
C SER A 151 -2.37 -14.12 -39.82
N VAL A 152 -1.41 -13.92 -38.92
CA VAL A 152 -0.04 -13.51 -39.24
C VAL A 152 0.91 -14.71 -39.28
N SER A 153 1.91 -14.64 -40.17
CA SER A 153 2.98 -15.67 -40.27
C SER A 153 4.08 -15.49 -39.22
N ARG A 154 4.15 -14.31 -38.59
CA ARG A 154 5.09 -13.97 -37.51
C ARG A 154 4.36 -13.13 -36.47
N VAL A 155 4.45 -13.52 -35.20
CA VAL A 155 3.72 -12.86 -34.10
C VAL A 155 4.64 -12.54 -32.92
N LYS A 156 4.41 -11.40 -32.26
CA LYS A 156 5.13 -11.02 -31.04
C LYS A 156 4.43 -11.60 -29.81
N TYR A 157 5.06 -12.58 -29.16
CA TYR A 157 4.53 -13.26 -27.98
C TYR A 157 5.56 -13.23 -26.84
N PHE A 158 5.18 -12.66 -25.69
CA PHE A 158 6.02 -12.57 -24.47
C PHE A 158 7.46 -12.06 -24.69
N GLY A 159 7.64 -11.09 -25.60
CA GLY A 159 8.94 -10.47 -25.91
C GLY A 159 9.85 -11.28 -26.85
N HIS A 160 9.28 -12.29 -27.54
CA HIS A 160 9.91 -13.03 -28.62
C HIS A 160 9.05 -12.96 -29.89
N VAL A 161 9.69 -13.12 -31.06
CA VAL A 161 8.98 -13.26 -32.34
C VAL A 161 8.88 -14.74 -32.67
N ILE A 162 7.66 -15.24 -32.75
CA ILE A 162 7.35 -16.62 -33.13
C ILE A 162 7.05 -16.63 -34.64
N SER A 163 7.63 -17.59 -35.36
CA SER A 163 7.43 -17.78 -36.79
C SER A 163 7.50 -19.26 -37.16
N SER A 164 7.16 -19.61 -38.40
CA SER A 164 7.32 -20.98 -38.93
C SER A 164 8.76 -21.50 -38.90
N GLU A 165 9.75 -20.62 -38.79
CA GLU A 165 11.19 -20.94 -38.69
C GLU A 165 11.67 -21.07 -37.23
N GLY A 166 10.79 -20.85 -36.25
CA GLY A 166 11.08 -20.92 -34.81
C GLY A 166 11.00 -19.56 -34.10
N MET A 167 11.52 -19.54 -32.86
CA MET A 167 11.49 -18.38 -31.97
C MET A 167 12.75 -17.52 -32.10
N GLN A 168 12.57 -16.24 -32.41
CA GLN A 168 13.64 -15.24 -32.53
C GLN A 168 13.55 -14.19 -31.41
N PRO A 169 14.68 -13.60 -30.97
CA PRO A 169 14.66 -12.45 -30.08
C PRO A 169 13.96 -11.25 -30.74
N ASP A 170 13.22 -10.44 -29.96
CA ASP A 170 12.56 -9.25 -30.47
C ASP A 170 13.58 -8.26 -31.07
N PRO A 171 13.51 -7.93 -32.37
CA PRO A 171 14.45 -7.03 -33.02
C PRO A 171 14.49 -5.64 -32.37
N ASP A 172 13.42 -5.19 -31.73
CA ASP A 172 13.39 -3.90 -31.04
C ASP A 172 14.25 -3.92 -29.76
N LYS A 173 14.30 -5.05 -29.05
CA LYS A 173 15.19 -5.23 -27.89
C LYS A 173 16.65 -5.36 -28.31
N ILE A 174 16.92 -6.01 -29.45
CA ILE A 174 18.27 -6.08 -30.04
C ILE A 174 18.75 -4.67 -30.43
N ARG A 175 17.88 -3.86 -31.06
CA ARG A 175 18.17 -2.44 -31.35
C ARG A 175 18.43 -1.63 -30.09
N ALA A 176 17.62 -1.84 -29.04
CA ALA A 176 17.83 -1.16 -27.75
C ALA A 176 19.19 -1.51 -27.13
N ILE A 177 19.60 -2.78 -27.16
CA ILE A 177 20.91 -3.24 -26.66
C ILE A 177 22.06 -2.69 -27.51
N ASN A 178 21.91 -2.64 -28.84
CA ASN A 178 22.93 -2.05 -29.70
C ASN A 178 23.09 -0.54 -29.47
N ASN A 179 21.98 0.19 -29.32
CA ASN A 179 21.95 1.65 -29.14
C ASN A 179 22.20 2.11 -27.69
N MET A 180 22.29 1.18 -26.73
CA MET A 180 22.60 1.54 -25.34
C MET A 180 24.02 2.11 -25.23
N PRO A 181 24.19 3.29 -24.60
CA PRO A 181 25.50 3.87 -24.34
C PRO A 181 26.28 3.00 -23.34
N SER A 182 27.61 3.16 -23.34
CA SER A 182 28.46 2.51 -22.34
C SER A 182 28.07 3.01 -20.94
N PRO A 183 27.85 2.10 -19.97
CA PRO A 183 27.37 2.47 -18.64
C PRO A 183 28.42 3.27 -17.87
N SER A 184 28.00 4.38 -17.31
CA SER A 184 28.81 5.33 -16.54
C SER A 184 28.72 5.12 -15.03
N CYS A 185 27.69 4.37 -14.58
CA CYS A 185 27.48 4.03 -13.17
C CYS A 185 27.05 2.57 -12.98
N ARG A 186 27.08 2.12 -11.71
CA ARG A 186 26.72 0.75 -11.30
C ARG A 186 25.28 0.37 -11.67
N GLU A 187 24.35 1.31 -11.56
CA GLU A 187 22.91 1.09 -11.82
C GLU A 187 22.62 0.89 -13.31
N GLU A 188 23.28 1.66 -14.17
CA GLU A 188 23.25 1.50 -15.62
C GLU A 188 23.85 0.14 -16.04
N LEU A 189 24.97 -0.26 -15.42
CA LEU A 189 25.56 -1.57 -15.66
C LEU A 189 24.64 -2.71 -15.22
N GLN A 190 24.00 -2.62 -14.05
CA GLN A 190 23.04 -3.62 -13.59
C GLN A 190 21.83 -3.74 -14.52
N THR A 191 21.35 -2.61 -15.05
CA THR A 191 20.25 -2.58 -16.03
C THR A 191 20.65 -3.26 -17.35
N LEU A 192 21.85 -2.96 -17.86
CA LEU A 192 22.42 -3.58 -19.05
C LEU A 192 22.62 -5.10 -18.87
N LEU A 193 23.17 -5.51 -17.72
CA LEU A 193 23.33 -6.92 -17.35
C LEU A 193 21.99 -7.65 -17.26
N GLY A 194 20.95 -6.99 -16.73
CA GLY A 194 19.60 -7.52 -16.70
C GLY A 194 19.02 -7.77 -18.10
N MET A 195 19.21 -6.83 -19.03
CA MET A 195 18.75 -6.99 -20.42
C MET A 195 19.53 -8.07 -21.18
N ILE A 196 20.84 -8.19 -20.93
CA ILE A 196 21.68 -9.25 -21.51
C ILE A 196 21.29 -10.63 -20.96
N ASN A 197 21.01 -10.74 -19.66
CA ASN A 197 20.53 -11.98 -19.04
C ASN A 197 19.16 -12.41 -19.59
N TYR A 198 18.28 -11.48 -19.95
CA TYR A 198 17.01 -11.80 -20.62
C TYR A 198 17.22 -12.49 -21.99
N LEU A 199 18.33 -12.21 -22.67
CA LEU A 199 18.72 -12.85 -23.94
C LEU A 199 19.70 -14.01 -23.76
N ALA A 200 19.93 -14.49 -22.53
CA ALA A 200 20.92 -15.53 -22.21
C ALA A 200 20.75 -16.81 -23.02
N LYS A 201 19.50 -17.16 -23.38
CA LYS A 201 19.18 -18.34 -24.19
C LYS A 201 19.75 -18.33 -25.62
N TYR A 202 20.20 -17.17 -26.10
CA TYR A 202 20.76 -17.00 -27.45
C TYR A 202 22.29 -16.78 -27.45
N ILE A 203 22.91 -16.61 -26.27
CA ILE A 203 24.33 -16.24 -26.15
C ILE A 203 25.13 -17.44 -25.62
N PRO A 204 26.06 -18.01 -26.42
CA PRO A 204 26.94 -19.06 -25.95
C PRO A 204 27.86 -18.53 -24.84
N SER A 205 27.98 -19.27 -23.73
CA SER A 205 28.90 -18.96 -22.62
C SER A 205 28.71 -17.55 -22.02
N LEU A 206 27.46 -17.07 -21.90
CA LEU A 206 27.15 -15.75 -21.33
C LEU A 206 27.73 -15.56 -19.92
N SER A 207 27.64 -16.59 -19.08
CA SER A 207 28.17 -16.61 -17.71
C SER A 207 29.68 -16.35 -17.67
N THR A 208 30.41 -16.70 -18.72
CA THR A 208 31.86 -16.48 -18.81
C THR A 208 32.17 -15.09 -19.35
N LYS A 209 31.53 -14.70 -20.46
CA LYS A 209 31.76 -13.40 -21.13
C LYS A 209 31.38 -12.22 -20.23
N ASN A 210 30.32 -12.36 -19.45
CA ASN A 210 29.77 -11.28 -18.62
C ASN A 210 30.36 -11.23 -17.18
N LYS A 211 31.43 -12.00 -16.90
CA LYS A 211 32.02 -12.12 -15.56
C LYS A 211 32.71 -10.83 -15.09
N LYS A 212 33.63 -10.27 -15.90
CA LYS A 212 34.34 -9.02 -15.57
C LYS A 212 33.36 -7.84 -15.38
N LEU A 213 32.32 -7.79 -16.21
CA LEU A 213 31.23 -6.81 -16.08
C LEU A 213 30.38 -7.00 -14.81
N ARG A 214 30.19 -8.22 -14.32
CA ARG A 214 29.52 -8.46 -13.03
C ARG A 214 30.42 -8.17 -11.83
N ASP A 215 31.72 -8.42 -11.93
CA ASP A 215 32.67 -8.10 -10.85
C ASP A 215 32.76 -6.59 -10.60
N LEU A 216 32.63 -5.75 -11.64
CA LEU A 216 32.46 -4.29 -11.54
C LEU A 216 31.24 -3.86 -10.70
N THR A 217 30.20 -4.68 -10.61
CA THR A 217 29.04 -4.37 -9.76
C THR A 217 29.30 -4.60 -8.27
N LYS A 218 30.48 -5.11 -7.89
CA LYS A 218 30.88 -5.40 -6.50
C LYS A 218 32.03 -4.52 -6.00
N VAL A 219 32.65 -3.71 -6.86
CA VAL A 219 33.85 -2.89 -6.55
C VAL A 219 33.48 -1.41 -6.50
N ASP A 220 34.09 -0.66 -5.57
CA ASP A 220 33.93 0.80 -5.37
C ASP A 220 35.34 1.42 -5.23
N PRO A 221 35.75 2.42 -6.04
CA PRO A 221 35.00 3.18 -7.06
C PRO A 221 34.78 2.45 -8.39
N PHE A 222 33.66 2.78 -9.07
CA PHE A 222 33.31 2.27 -10.41
C PHE A 222 34.22 2.88 -11.49
N ILE A 223 35.05 2.06 -12.15
CA ILE A 223 35.98 2.50 -13.21
C ILE A 223 35.73 1.69 -14.48
N TRP A 224 35.30 2.37 -15.55
CA TRP A 224 35.03 1.76 -16.85
C TRP A 224 36.24 1.83 -17.79
N GLU A 225 36.91 0.71 -18.02
CA GLU A 225 38.11 0.58 -18.87
C GLU A 225 37.80 0.05 -20.29
N GLU A 226 38.74 0.19 -21.22
CA GLU A 226 38.61 -0.28 -22.62
C GLU A 226 38.37 -1.79 -22.72
N GLU A 227 38.90 -2.59 -21.79
CA GLU A 227 38.64 -4.04 -21.74
C GLU A 227 37.14 -4.35 -21.54
N HIS A 228 36.42 -3.53 -20.78
CA HIS A 228 34.98 -3.70 -20.53
C HIS A 228 34.14 -3.34 -21.76
N MET A 229 34.61 -2.38 -22.55
CA MET A 229 34.00 -1.99 -23.82
C MET A 229 34.14 -3.11 -24.87
N GLN A 230 35.32 -3.72 -24.99
CA GLN A 230 35.55 -4.84 -25.90
C GLN A 230 34.69 -6.07 -25.55
N ILE A 231 34.51 -6.36 -24.26
CA ILE A 231 33.64 -7.46 -23.78
C ILE A 231 32.17 -7.17 -24.12
N LEU A 232 31.73 -5.91 -23.96
CA LEU A 232 30.37 -5.51 -24.30
C LEU A 232 30.13 -5.60 -25.81
N GLU A 233 31.09 -5.22 -26.66
CA GLU A 233 30.99 -5.38 -28.11
C GLU A 233 30.99 -6.84 -28.56
N ASP A 234 31.80 -7.70 -27.92
CA ASP A 234 31.81 -9.14 -28.20
C ASP A 234 30.50 -9.83 -27.76
N LEU A 235 29.86 -9.33 -26.70
CA LEU A 235 28.52 -9.75 -26.30
C LEU A 235 27.46 -9.29 -27.31
N LYS A 236 27.53 -8.02 -27.76
CA LYS A 236 26.62 -7.47 -28.78
C LYS A 236 26.73 -8.23 -30.12
N SER A 237 27.94 -8.57 -30.56
CA SER A 237 28.18 -9.32 -31.80
C SER A 237 27.66 -10.77 -31.71
N SER A 238 27.80 -11.42 -30.55
CA SER A 238 27.34 -12.79 -30.32
C SER A 238 25.81 -12.93 -30.30
N ILE A 239 25.08 -11.88 -29.90
CA ILE A 239 23.61 -11.84 -29.96
C ILE A 239 23.10 -11.87 -31.41
N VAL A 240 23.88 -11.32 -32.35
CA VAL A 240 23.52 -11.21 -33.77
C VAL A 240 23.86 -12.49 -34.56
N SER A 241 24.88 -13.25 -34.13
CA SER A 241 25.47 -14.32 -34.95
C SER A 241 24.83 -15.70 -34.80
N ASN A 242 24.07 -15.98 -33.73
CA ASN A 242 23.60 -17.34 -33.45
C ASN A 242 22.08 -17.38 -33.22
N THR A 243 21.34 -17.70 -34.28
CA THR A 243 19.90 -17.98 -34.20
C THR A 243 19.72 -19.48 -34.08
N PRO A 244 19.43 -20.05 -32.89
CA PRO A 244 19.20 -21.48 -32.76
C PRO A 244 17.94 -21.88 -33.53
N PHE A 245 18.11 -22.86 -34.41
CA PHE A 245 17.06 -23.52 -35.18
C PHE A 245 16.35 -24.54 -34.29
N PHE A 246 15.04 -24.41 -34.08
CA PHE A 246 14.25 -25.37 -33.29
C PHE A 246 13.66 -26.46 -34.20
N ASN A 247 14.15 -27.69 -34.11
CA ASN A 247 13.52 -28.87 -34.72
C ASN A 247 13.15 -29.89 -33.63
N HIS A 248 11.87 -29.95 -33.23
CA HIS A 248 11.39 -30.85 -32.18
C HIS A 248 10.98 -32.26 -32.67
N LYS A 249 11.11 -32.55 -33.98
CA LYS A 249 10.72 -33.83 -34.59
C LYS A 249 11.80 -34.92 -34.55
N SER A 250 13.02 -34.64 -34.09
CA SER A 250 14.04 -35.69 -34.01
C SER A 250 13.84 -36.57 -32.79
N ASN A 251 13.68 -37.87 -33.01
CA ASN A 251 13.58 -38.88 -31.95
C ASN A 251 14.92 -39.13 -31.24
N ASN A 252 16.04 -38.61 -31.78
CA ASN A 252 17.37 -38.81 -31.22
C ASN A 252 17.87 -37.49 -30.60
N VAL A 253 17.87 -37.45 -29.28
CA VAL A 253 18.36 -36.31 -28.48
C VAL A 253 19.57 -36.78 -27.67
N GLU A 254 20.71 -36.13 -27.88
CA GLU A 254 21.95 -36.40 -27.13
C GLU A 254 22.15 -35.29 -26.09
N LEU A 255 22.25 -35.69 -24.81
CA LEU A 255 22.56 -34.79 -23.70
C LEU A 255 24.04 -34.94 -23.34
N ILE A 256 24.80 -33.86 -23.47
CA ILE A 256 26.23 -33.88 -23.20
C ILE A 256 26.51 -33.08 -21.93
N VAL A 257 27.05 -33.74 -20.91
CA VAL A 257 27.27 -33.17 -19.57
C VAL A 257 28.72 -33.28 -19.13
N ASP A 258 29.13 -32.35 -18.26
CA ASP A 258 30.45 -32.36 -17.64
C ASP A 258 30.44 -31.68 -16.27
N ALA A 259 31.27 -32.17 -15.34
CA ALA A 259 31.40 -31.63 -13.99
C ALA A 259 32.85 -31.29 -13.62
N SER A 260 33.08 -30.08 -13.12
CA SER A 260 34.37 -29.66 -12.58
C SER A 260 34.36 -29.55 -11.06
N SER A 261 35.53 -29.25 -10.49
CA SER A 261 35.68 -29.04 -9.05
C SER A 261 34.80 -27.93 -8.49
N HIS A 262 34.35 -26.95 -9.29
CA HIS A 262 33.50 -25.87 -8.79
C HIS A 262 32.27 -25.49 -9.67
N GLY A 263 31.93 -26.25 -10.73
CA GLY A 263 30.78 -25.96 -11.61
C GLY A 263 30.33 -27.14 -12.48
N LEU A 264 29.11 -27.05 -13.01
CA LEU A 264 28.43 -28.03 -13.87
C LEU A 264 28.11 -27.42 -15.24
N GLY A 265 28.29 -28.18 -16.32
CA GLY A 265 27.92 -27.79 -17.67
C GLY A 265 27.07 -28.85 -18.35
N ALA A 266 26.07 -28.43 -19.13
CA ALA A 266 25.26 -29.31 -19.96
C ALA A 266 24.90 -28.62 -21.28
N HIS A 267 24.84 -29.38 -22.38
CA HIS A 267 24.27 -28.91 -23.63
C HIS A 267 23.52 -30.01 -24.35
N LEU A 268 22.49 -29.61 -25.08
CA LEU A 268 21.57 -30.48 -25.78
C LEU A 268 21.89 -30.49 -27.27
N VAL A 269 22.02 -31.68 -27.87
CA VAL A 269 22.29 -31.85 -29.29
C VAL A 269 21.16 -32.64 -29.94
N SER A 270 20.62 -32.11 -31.04
CA SER A 270 19.64 -32.80 -31.88
C SER A 270 20.07 -32.71 -33.35
N GLU A 271 20.07 -33.84 -34.07
CA GLU A 271 20.50 -33.93 -35.48
C GLU A 271 21.90 -33.34 -35.77
N GLY A 272 22.82 -33.44 -34.81
CA GLY A 272 24.20 -32.94 -34.94
C GLY A 272 24.37 -31.43 -34.77
N LYS A 273 23.32 -30.70 -34.36
CA LYS A 273 23.36 -29.28 -34.02
C LYS A 273 23.04 -29.05 -32.55
N VAL A 274 23.69 -28.07 -31.92
CA VAL A 274 23.45 -27.72 -30.51
C VAL A 274 22.18 -26.88 -30.39
N THR A 275 21.20 -27.39 -29.65
CA THR A 275 19.87 -26.79 -29.48
C THR A 275 19.82 -25.86 -28.27
N ALA A 276 20.49 -26.23 -27.17
CA ALA A 276 20.44 -25.45 -25.92
C ALA A 276 21.70 -25.67 -25.05
N TYR A 277 22.02 -24.67 -24.21
CA TYR A 277 23.16 -24.68 -23.27
C TYR A 277 22.70 -24.38 -21.85
N ALA A 278 23.31 -25.03 -20.86
CA ALA A 278 23.08 -24.79 -19.44
C ALA A 278 24.41 -24.85 -18.66
N SER A 279 24.58 -23.96 -17.69
CA SER A 279 25.76 -23.96 -16.80
C SER A 279 25.36 -23.49 -15.40
N ARG A 280 25.98 -24.06 -14.36
CA ARG A 280 25.70 -23.71 -12.96
C ARG A 280 26.94 -23.83 -12.08
N SER A 281 27.07 -22.95 -11.10
CA SER A 281 28.13 -23.03 -10.08
C SER A 281 27.73 -23.98 -8.94
N LEU A 282 28.71 -24.66 -8.35
CA LEU A 282 28.51 -25.52 -7.18
C LEU A 282 28.61 -24.72 -5.87
N SER A 283 27.71 -24.98 -4.93
CA SER A 283 27.75 -24.38 -3.59
C SER A 283 28.96 -24.88 -2.76
N LYS A 284 29.29 -24.21 -1.64
CA LYS A 284 30.41 -24.62 -0.76
C LYS A 284 30.27 -26.04 -0.20
N THR A 285 29.04 -26.54 -0.07
CA THR A 285 28.74 -27.91 0.36
C THR A 285 28.85 -28.90 -0.80
N GLU A 286 28.35 -28.53 -1.99
CA GLU A 286 28.41 -29.36 -3.20
C GLU A 286 29.83 -29.50 -3.78
N GLN A 287 30.70 -28.51 -3.55
CA GLN A 287 32.13 -28.60 -3.91
C GLN A 287 32.86 -29.73 -3.17
N LYS A 288 32.34 -30.18 -2.02
CA LYS A 288 32.91 -31.30 -1.25
C LYS A 288 32.44 -32.68 -1.74
N TYR A 289 31.56 -32.74 -2.74
CA TYR A 289 31.12 -34.01 -3.32
C TYR A 289 32.29 -34.73 -4.01
N SER A 290 32.23 -36.07 -3.99
CA SER A 290 33.17 -36.88 -4.76
C SER A 290 33.00 -36.66 -6.25
N GLN A 291 34.02 -36.93 -7.06
CA GLN A 291 33.94 -36.72 -8.51
C GLN A 291 32.75 -37.49 -9.11
N LEU A 292 32.53 -38.74 -8.70
CA LEU A 292 31.41 -39.54 -9.16
C LEU A 292 30.04 -38.92 -8.81
N GLU A 293 29.90 -38.34 -7.62
CA GLU A 293 28.67 -37.62 -7.22
C GLU A 293 28.47 -36.34 -8.03
N LYS A 294 29.54 -35.61 -8.37
CA LYS A 294 29.47 -34.38 -9.16
C LYS A 294 29.06 -34.66 -10.61
N GLU A 295 29.61 -35.70 -11.21
CA GLU A 295 29.27 -36.12 -12.58
C GLU A 295 27.82 -36.60 -12.66
N LEU A 296 27.39 -37.42 -11.71
CA LEU A 296 25.98 -37.83 -11.63
C LEU A 296 25.04 -36.63 -11.39
N TYR A 297 25.51 -35.64 -10.63
CA TYR A 297 24.76 -34.42 -10.40
C TYR A 297 24.70 -33.51 -11.63
N ALA A 298 25.72 -33.51 -12.50
CA ALA A 298 25.68 -32.85 -13.80
C ALA A 298 24.59 -33.44 -14.70
N ILE A 299 24.42 -34.77 -14.68
CA ILE A 299 23.33 -35.46 -15.39
C ILE A 299 21.97 -35.01 -14.82
N VAL A 300 21.79 -35.04 -13.50
CA VAL A 300 20.55 -34.58 -12.86
C VAL A 300 20.25 -33.12 -13.18
N PHE A 301 21.26 -32.26 -13.16
CA PHE A 301 21.14 -30.86 -13.53
C PHE A 301 20.69 -30.70 -14.99
N GLY A 302 21.36 -31.37 -15.94
CA GLY A 302 20.99 -31.36 -17.35
C GLY A 302 19.58 -31.89 -17.58
N CYS A 303 19.20 -33.00 -16.96
CA CYS A 303 17.88 -33.60 -17.08
C CYS A 303 16.77 -32.71 -16.55
N LYS A 304 16.96 -32.09 -15.38
CA LYS A 304 15.97 -31.16 -14.80
C LYS A 304 15.87 -29.87 -15.59
N HIS A 305 17.00 -29.31 -16.02
CA HIS A 305 17.01 -28.05 -16.77
C HIS A 305 16.39 -28.21 -18.17
N PHE A 306 16.60 -29.37 -18.80
CA PHE A 306 16.02 -29.69 -20.10
C PHE A 306 14.82 -30.64 -19.99
N HIS A 307 14.09 -30.63 -18.87
CA HIS A 307 13.00 -31.58 -18.59
C HIS A 307 12.01 -31.70 -19.76
N HIS A 308 11.54 -30.56 -20.29
CA HIS A 308 10.59 -30.49 -21.39
C HIS A 308 11.10 -31.12 -22.70
N TYR A 309 12.42 -31.23 -22.89
CA TYR A 309 13.02 -31.84 -24.08
C TYR A 309 13.26 -33.34 -23.92
N LEU A 310 13.42 -33.81 -22.68
CA LEU A 310 13.90 -35.16 -22.36
C LEU A 310 12.79 -36.08 -21.84
N TYR A 311 11.78 -35.52 -21.19
CA TYR A 311 10.70 -36.28 -20.57
C TYR A 311 9.87 -37.06 -21.61
N GLY A 312 9.69 -38.36 -21.38
CA GLY A 312 8.97 -39.26 -22.30
C GLY A 312 9.72 -39.66 -23.59
N ARG A 313 11.01 -39.30 -23.73
CA ARG A 313 11.87 -39.69 -24.87
C ARG A 313 13.05 -40.53 -24.40
N HIS A 314 13.61 -41.34 -25.31
CA HIS A 314 14.87 -42.02 -25.07
C HIS A 314 16.04 -41.04 -25.31
N VAL A 315 16.91 -40.86 -24.33
CA VAL A 315 18.00 -39.88 -24.36
C VAL A 315 19.35 -40.58 -24.21
N GLU A 316 20.26 -40.31 -25.14
CA GLU A 316 21.66 -40.74 -25.02
C GLU A 316 22.45 -39.68 -24.26
N VAL A 317 22.92 -40.01 -23.06
CA VAL A 317 23.70 -39.11 -22.20
C VAL A 317 25.19 -39.39 -22.37
N THR A 318 25.93 -38.42 -22.89
CA THR A 318 27.37 -38.50 -23.06
C THR A 318 28.10 -37.80 -21.92
N THR A 319 28.95 -38.55 -21.21
CA THR A 319 29.77 -38.09 -20.07
C THR A 319 31.21 -38.58 -20.22
N ASP A 320 32.15 -37.87 -19.60
CA ASP A 320 33.57 -38.22 -19.55
C ASP A 320 33.95 -39.10 -18.33
N HIS A 321 32.97 -39.57 -17.54
CA HIS A 321 33.21 -40.40 -16.36
C HIS A 321 32.72 -41.85 -16.52
N ARG A 322 33.64 -42.73 -16.97
CA ARG A 322 33.40 -44.16 -17.23
C ARG A 322 32.73 -44.95 -16.08
N PRO A 323 33.03 -44.71 -14.79
CA PRO A 323 32.37 -45.42 -13.68
C PRO A 323 30.85 -45.20 -13.56
N LEU A 324 30.27 -44.19 -14.21
CA LEU A 324 28.82 -43.97 -14.16
C LEU A 324 28.01 -45.01 -14.93
N GLU A 325 28.55 -45.57 -16.03
CA GLU A 325 27.91 -46.64 -16.79
C GLU A 325 27.64 -47.86 -15.91
N THR A 326 28.58 -48.21 -15.02
CA THR A 326 28.45 -49.36 -14.12
C THR A 326 27.62 -49.04 -12.87
N VAL A 327 27.65 -47.81 -12.36
CA VAL A 327 26.86 -47.42 -11.18
C VAL A 327 25.37 -47.30 -11.49
N VAL A 328 24.99 -46.76 -12.66
CA VAL A 328 23.58 -46.63 -13.06
C VAL A 328 22.98 -47.98 -13.46
N ALA A 329 23.79 -48.92 -13.96
CA ALA A 329 23.36 -50.29 -14.24
C ALA A 329 23.15 -51.15 -12.97
N ASN A 330 23.66 -50.74 -11.82
CA ASN A 330 23.53 -51.48 -10.57
C ASN A 330 22.19 -51.17 -9.86
N PRO A 331 21.59 -52.15 -9.15
CA PRO A 331 20.38 -51.92 -8.36
C PRO A 331 20.57 -50.81 -7.30
N ILE A 332 19.59 -49.90 -7.19
CA ILE A 332 19.64 -48.67 -6.36
C ILE A 332 20.06 -48.98 -4.90
N HIS A 333 19.63 -50.10 -4.31
CA HIS A 333 19.95 -50.47 -2.93
C HIS A 333 21.45 -50.68 -2.62
N LYS A 334 22.31 -50.87 -3.64
CA LYS A 334 23.76 -51.06 -3.46
C LYS A 334 24.56 -49.76 -3.52
N ALA A 335 23.95 -48.64 -3.93
CA ALA A 335 24.63 -47.35 -4.04
C ALA A 335 24.67 -46.61 -2.67
N PRO A 336 25.60 -45.66 -2.45
CA PRO A 336 25.58 -44.80 -1.26
C PRO A 336 24.30 -43.94 -1.17
N PRO A 337 23.82 -43.57 0.04
CA PRO A 337 22.53 -42.87 0.22
C PRO A 337 22.36 -41.59 -0.61
N ARG A 338 23.43 -40.84 -0.88
CA ARG A 338 23.36 -39.62 -1.72
C ARG A 338 23.24 -39.96 -3.21
N VAL A 339 23.99 -40.94 -3.69
CA VAL A 339 23.90 -41.46 -5.06
C VAL A 339 22.52 -42.08 -5.30
N GLN A 340 21.97 -42.81 -4.30
CA GLN A 340 20.60 -43.33 -4.35
C GLN A 340 19.56 -42.22 -4.56
N ARG A 341 19.66 -41.11 -3.81
CA ARG A 341 18.76 -39.95 -3.96
C ARG A 341 18.87 -39.32 -5.35
N LEU A 342 20.08 -39.16 -5.88
CA LEU A 342 20.30 -38.62 -7.23
C LEU A 342 19.74 -39.56 -8.31
N MET A 343 19.91 -40.87 -8.16
CA MET A 343 19.34 -41.88 -9.08
C MET A 343 17.81 -41.91 -9.04
N LEU A 344 17.20 -41.74 -7.87
CA LEU A 344 15.74 -41.62 -7.74
C LEU A 344 15.18 -40.42 -8.52
N GLN A 345 15.92 -39.32 -8.60
CA GLN A 345 15.53 -38.14 -9.37
C GLN A 345 15.61 -38.35 -10.89
N LEU A 346 16.38 -39.34 -11.36
CA LEU A 346 16.50 -39.68 -12.78
C LEU A 346 15.47 -40.71 -13.25
N GLN A 347 14.75 -41.39 -12.34
CA GLN A 347 13.71 -42.38 -12.69
C GLN A 347 12.63 -41.90 -13.67
N PRO A 348 12.21 -40.61 -13.67
CA PRO A 348 11.22 -40.13 -14.64
C PRO A 348 11.72 -40.08 -16.09
N TYR A 349 13.02 -40.28 -16.36
CA TYR A 349 13.63 -40.16 -17.68
C TYR A 349 14.17 -41.51 -18.17
N ASP A 350 14.02 -41.79 -19.47
CA ASP A 350 14.57 -42.98 -20.13
C ASP A 350 15.97 -42.65 -20.71
N LEU A 351 17.02 -43.01 -19.97
CA LEU A 351 18.41 -42.60 -20.24
C LEU A 351 19.30 -43.79 -20.59
N SER A 352 20.11 -43.66 -21.64
CA SER A 352 21.26 -44.54 -21.92
C SER A 352 22.57 -43.76 -21.78
N LEU A 353 23.54 -44.29 -21.03
CA LEU A 353 24.83 -43.64 -20.80
C LEU A 353 25.88 -44.11 -21.79
N LYS A 354 26.65 -43.15 -22.34
CA LYS A 354 27.77 -43.41 -23.25
C LYS A 354 29.00 -42.62 -22.84
N PHE A 355 30.09 -43.33 -22.62
CA PHE A 355 31.38 -42.72 -22.33
C PHE A 355 32.06 -42.19 -23.61
N ARG A 356 32.50 -40.93 -23.60
CA ARG A 356 33.46 -40.37 -24.58
C ARG A 356 34.64 -39.70 -23.86
N PRO A 357 35.88 -39.81 -24.37
CA PRO A 357 37.05 -39.15 -23.76
C PRO A 357 36.91 -37.61 -23.81
N GLY A 358 37.28 -36.92 -22.73
CA GLY A 358 37.11 -35.47 -22.60
C GLY A 358 37.78 -34.60 -23.68
N SER A 359 38.74 -35.12 -24.45
CA SER A 359 39.33 -34.45 -25.62
C SER A 359 38.36 -34.24 -26.78
N GLU A 360 37.28 -35.02 -26.85
CA GLU A 360 36.25 -34.96 -27.90
C GLU A 360 34.99 -34.18 -27.46
N ILE A 361 34.96 -33.63 -26.24
CA ILE A 361 33.84 -32.85 -25.68
C ILE A 361 34.31 -31.42 -25.31
N PRO A 362 34.69 -30.57 -26.28
CA PRO A 362 35.30 -29.26 -26.00
C PRO A 362 34.33 -28.26 -25.36
N VAL A 363 33.04 -28.38 -25.66
CA VAL A 363 32.00 -27.41 -25.25
C VAL A 363 31.60 -27.59 -23.79
N ALA A 364 31.33 -28.81 -23.33
CA ALA A 364 30.98 -29.06 -21.92
C ALA A 364 32.20 -28.85 -20.99
N ASN A 365 33.41 -29.25 -21.43
CA ASN A 365 34.67 -28.99 -20.72
C ASN A 365 34.99 -27.50 -20.51
N ALA A 366 34.66 -26.65 -21.47
CA ALA A 366 34.85 -25.21 -21.33
C ALA A 366 33.84 -24.61 -20.34
N LEU A 367 32.62 -25.15 -20.27
CA LEU A 367 31.55 -24.67 -19.39
C LEU A 367 31.72 -25.09 -17.93
N SER A 368 32.30 -26.26 -17.66
CA SER A 368 32.51 -26.75 -16.30
C SER A 368 33.70 -26.06 -15.60
N ARG A 369 34.82 -25.80 -16.32
CA ARG A 369 36.12 -25.39 -15.75
C ARG A 369 36.26 -23.91 -15.36
N LEU A 370 35.27 -23.06 -15.58
CA LEU A 370 35.37 -21.61 -15.36
C LEU A 370 34.29 -21.10 -14.38
N HIS A 371 34.71 -20.59 -13.21
CA HIS A 371 33.80 -20.27 -12.07
C HIS A 371 33.50 -18.79 -11.86
N LEU A 372 32.31 -18.48 -11.31
CA LEU A 372 32.07 -17.65 -10.11
C LEU A 372 30.65 -17.86 -9.54
N GLY A 373 30.48 -17.54 -8.26
CA GLY A 373 29.45 -18.08 -7.37
C GLY A 373 28.18 -17.25 -7.20
N ASP A 374 27.06 -17.96 -7.23
CA ASP A 374 25.85 -17.77 -6.44
C ASP A 374 25.13 -19.14 -6.41
N ALA A 375 24.63 -19.56 -5.25
CA ALA A 375 23.96 -20.84 -5.06
C ALA A 375 22.44 -20.60 -5.08
N ASP A 376 21.72 -21.34 -5.92
CA ASP A 376 20.26 -21.33 -5.97
C ASP A 376 19.70 -22.29 -4.90
N PRO A 377 19.00 -21.81 -3.86
CA PRO A 377 18.52 -22.64 -2.75
C PRO A 377 17.28 -23.50 -3.10
N THR A 378 16.71 -23.36 -4.31
CA THR A 378 15.46 -24.00 -4.72
C THR A 378 15.51 -25.53 -4.88
N LEU A 379 16.71 -26.13 -4.91
CA LEU A 379 16.87 -27.59 -5.04
C LEU A 379 16.84 -28.34 -3.70
N GLU A 380 17.15 -27.69 -2.57
CA GLU A 380 17.13 -28.33 -1.25
C GLU A 380 15.70 -28.67 -0.80
N GLU A 381 14.72 -27.81 -1.05
CA GLU A 381 13.31 -28.06 -0.66
C GLU A 381 12.66 -29.22 -1.44
N SER A 382 13.09 -29.46 -2.69
CA SER A 382 12.62 -30.61 -3.49
C SER A 382 13.18 -31.96 -3.02
N LEU A 383 14.27 -31.93 -2.23
CA LEU A 383 14.97 -33.12 -1.76
C LEU A 383 14.22 -33.81 -0.62
N ASP A 384 13.53 -33.05 0.22
CA ASP A 384 12.82 -33.59 1.39
C ASP A 384 11.42 -34.10 1.02
N VAL A 385 10.69 -33.41 0.13
CA VAL A 385 9.29 -33.78 -0.18
C VAL A 385 9.17 -35.14 -0.90
N TYR A 386 10.00 -35.41 -1.90
CA TYR A 386 9.91 -36.66 -2.68
C TYR A 386 10.48 -37.86 -1.93
N VAL A 387 11.54 -37.65 -1.11
CA VAL A 387 12.14 -38.71 -0.28
C VAL A 387 11.20 -39.10 0.85
N HIS A 388 10.48 -38.16 1.47
CA HIS A 388 9.45 -38.47 2.45
C HIS A 388 8.27 -39.22 1.84
N GLN A 389 7.79 -38.82 0.66
CA GLN A 389 6.72 -39.56 -0.04
C GLN A 389 7.13 -40.99 -0.41
N VAL A 390 8.32 -41.22 -0.98
CA VAL A 390 8.75 -42.58 -1.39
C VAL A 390 9.06 -43.47 -0.18
N LEU A 391 9.57 -42.92 0.92
CA LEU A 391 9.77 -43.66 2.18
C LEU A 391 8.43 -44.02 2.85
N ASP A 392 7.41 -43.17 2.72
CA ASP A 392 6.05 -43.43 3.21
C ASP A 392 5.34 -44.56 2.43
N PHE A 393 5.79 -44.88 1.22
CA PHE A 393 5.26 -45.96 0.37
C PHE A 393 6.05 -47.30 0.46
N LEU A 394 7.04 -47.43 1.35
CA LEU A 394 7.69 -48.72 1.62
C LEU A 394 6.77 -49.62 2.47
N PRO A 395 6.52 -50.89 2.08
CA PRO A 395 5.49 -51.71 2.69
C PRO A 395 5.96 -52.24 4.05
N GLY A 396 5.52 -51.60 5.13
CA GLY A 396 5.91 -51.98 6.47
C GLY A 396 5.01 -51.41 7.58
N ARG A 397 3.91 -52.12 7.85
CA ARG A 397 3.03 -52.07 9.04
C ARG A 397 1.90 -51.01 9.06
N CYS A 398 0.70 -51.51 8.74
CA CYS A 398 -0.59 -51.42 9.49
C CYS A 398 -0.99 -50.08 10.13
N THR A 399 -2.21 -49.55 9.96
CA THR A 399 -3.50 -50.27 10.08
C THR A 399 -4.62 -49.64 9.24
N THR A 400 -5.48 -50.54 8.78
CA THR A 400 -6.79 -50.37 8.17
C THR A 400 -7.75 -49.48 8.97
N ASP A 401 -8.08 -48.26 8.49
CA ASP A 401 -9.41 -47.65 8.67
C ASP A 401 -9.73 -46.40 7.81
N ALA A 402 -9.06 -46.18 6.67
CA ALA A 402 -9.28 -44.97 5.84
C ALA A 402 -9.83 -45.23 4.42
N LEU A 403 -9.98 -46.50 4.02
CA LEU A 403 -10.43 -46.87 2.67
C LEU A 403 -11.92 -47.20 2.54
N VAL A 404 -12.72 -47.04 3.60
CA VAL A 404 -14.18 -47.30 3.57
C VAL A 404 -15.03 -46.01 3.62
N ARG A 405 -14.42 -44.82 3.63
CA ARG A 405 -15.18 -43.54 3.64
C ARG A 405 -15.07 -42.66 2.38
N LEU A 406 -14.29 -43.05 1.38
CA LEU A 406 -14.19 -42.31 0.11
C LEU A 406 -15.13 -42.83 -0.99
N GLU A 407 -15.69 -44.03 -0.85
CA GLU A 407 -16.69 -44.55 -1.80
C GLU A 407 -18.14 -44.12 -1.49
N HIS A 408 -18.40 -43.50 -0.33
CA HIS A 408 -19.73 -43.02 0.07
C HIS A 408 -19.95 -41.51 -0.15
N LEU A 409 -18.90 -40.72 -0.39
CA LEU A 409 -19.01 -39.28 -0.62
C LEU A 409 -19.11 -38.88 -2.10
N ILE A 410 -18.90 -39.82 -3.03
CA ILE A 410 -19.03 -39.58 -4.49
C ILE A 410 -20.44 -39.97 -5.00
N LYS A 411 -21.30 -40.60 -4.18
CA LYS A 411 -22.65 -41.06 -4.58
C LYS A 411 -23.84 -40.30 -3.99
N LEU A 412 -23.66 -39.14 -3.35
CA LEU A 412 -24.76 -38.43 -2.66
C LEU A 412 -24.90 -36.91 -2.91
N SER A 413 -24.30 -36.34 -3.96
CA SER A 413 -24.55 -34.93 -4.34
C SER A 413 -24.93 -34.67 -5.80
N PHE A 414 -25.29 -35.71 -6.57
CA PHE A 414 -26.02 -35.57 -7.83
C PHE A 414 -27.54 -35.70 -7.61
N LYS A 415 -28.17 -34.70 -6.98
CA LYS A 415 -29.62 -34.36 -7.12
C LYS A 415 -30.00 -33.20 -6.19
N LYS A 416 -30.06 -32.00 -6.78
CA LYS A 416 -30.99 -30.86 -6.52
C LYS A 416 -30.27 -29.55 -6.85
N GLY A 417 -30.35 -29.18 -8.13
CA GLY A 417 -30.08 -27.82 -8.56
C GLY A 417 -31.24 -26.88 -8.18
N LYS A 418 -30.89 -25.68 -7.71
CA LYS A 418 -31.69 -24.46 -7.82
C LYS A 418 -30.72 -23.27 -7.88
N ALA A 419 -30.74 -22.57 -9.01
CA ALA A 419 -30.14 -21.27 -9.24
C ALA A 419 -31.25 -20.21 -9.33
N VAL A 420 -30.96 -19.01 -8.83
CA VAL A 420 -31.67 -17.72 -8.92
C VAL A 420 -30.49 -16.74 -9.07
N TYR A 421 -30.26 -15.94 -10.11
CA TYR A 421 -31.02 -15.43 -11.26
C TYR A 421 -30.02 -14.95 -12.33
N ALA A 422 -30.24 -15.26 -13.61
CA ALA A 422 -29.90 -14.44 -14.78
C ALA A 422 -30.45 -15.14 -16.04
N ILE A 423 -31.65 -14.74 -16.47
CA ILE A 423 -32.21 -15.10 -17.78
C ILE A 423 -32.54 -13.77 -18.49
N PHE A 424 -31.77 -13.46 -19.52
CA PHE A 424 -32.21 -12.69 -20.68
C PHE A 424 -31.44 -13.26 -21.88
N LEU A 425 -31.99 -14.34 -22.44
CA LEU A 425 -32.11 -14.69 -23.87
C LEU A 425 -32.51 -16.18 -23.95
N ASP A 426 -33.42 -16.46 -24.89
CA ASP A 426 -34.05 -17.74 -25.23
C ASP A 426 -35.06 -18.35 -24.24
N MET A 427 -36.32 -17.98 -24.46
CA MET A 427 -37.42 -18.94 -24.47
C MET A 427 -38.29 -18.69 -25.71
N ASP A 428 -37.89 -19.32 -26.80
CA ASP A 428 -38.86 -19.90 -27.72
C ASP A 428 -39.28 -21.27 -27.14
N SER A 429 -40.57 -21.59 -27.26
CA SER A 429 -41.28 -22.81 -26.85
C SER A 429 -41.93 -22.89 -25.45
N ALA A 430 -43.25 -23.11 -25.52
CA ALA A 430 -44.17 -23.65 -24.51
C ALA A 430 -44.87 -22.65 -23.56
N PHE A 431 -45.68 -21.75 -24.12
CA PHE A 431 -47.16 -21.84 -24.04
C PHE A 431 -47.75 -20.82 -25.02
N ASP A 432 -48.36 -21.34 -26.10
CA ASP A 432 -49.36 -20.73 -26.97
C ASP A 432 -49.04 -19.33 -27.55
N ARG A 433 -48.65 -19.19 -28.82
CA ARG A 433 -49.52 -19.52 -29.97
C ARG A 433 -51.02 -19.29 -29.72
N VAL A 434 -51.38 -18.21 -29.02
CA VAL A 434 -52.66 -17.54 -29.32
C VAL A 434 -52.43 -16.66 -30.55
N ASP A 435 -52.44 -17.30 -31.72
CA ASP A 435 -53.10 -16.85 -32.96
C ASP A 435 -53.40 -15.34 -33.15
N VAL A 436 -52.44 -14.42 -32.98
CA VAL A 436 -52.65 -12.99 -33.35
C VAL A 436 -52.63 -12.81 -34.89
N GLY A 437 -52.07 -13.77 -35.62
CA GLY A 437 -52.21 -13.88 -37.08
C GLY A 437 -53.60 -14.33 -37.55
N ARG A 438 -54.52 -14.67 -36.63
CA ARG A 438 -55.87 -15.17 -36.95
C ARG A 438 -56.99 -14.17 -36.67
N LEU A 439 -56.65 -12.98 -36.15
CA LEU A 439 -57.61 -11.90 -35.92
C LEU A 439 -58.00 -11.12 -37.19
N SER A 440 -57.27 -11.28 -38.30
CA SER A 440 -57.68 -10.78 -39.62
C SER A 440 -58.57 -11.77 -40.40
N VAL A 441 -58.70 -13.02 -39.94
CA VAL A 441 -59.36 -14.10 -40.70
C VAL A 441 -60.68 -14.57 -40.09
N LEU A 442 -61.02 -14.14 -38.87
CA LEU A 442 -62.31 -14.46 -38.27
C LEU A 442 -63.17 -13.20 -38.18
N GLY A 443 -64.19 -13.15 -39.05
CA GLY A 443 -65.31 -12.26 -38.86
C GLY A 443 -65.86 -12.42 -37.44
N LEU A 444 -66.09 -11.28 -36.78
CA LEU A 444 -66.83 -11.17 -35.52
C LEU A 444 -68.07 -12.06 -35.57
N PRO A 445 -68.27 -13.00 -34.61
CA PRO A 445 -69.14 -12.66 -33.47
C PRO A 445 -68.93 -13.43 -32.13
N ASP A 446 -67.74 -13.96 -31.79
CA ASP A 446 -67.56 -14.74 -30.53
C ASP A 446 -66.79 -14.04 -29.38
N LEU A 447 -66.70 -12.71 -29.41
CA LEU A 447 -66.17 -11.92 -28.28
C LEU A 447 -67.25 -11.58 -27.23
N LEU A 448 -68.25 -12.46 -27.06
CA LEU A 448 -69.39 -12.25 -26.15
C LEU A 448 -69.13 -12.69 -24.70
N GLY A 449 -67.95 -13.26 -24.40
CA GLY A 449 -67.54 -13.63 -23.05
C GLY A 449 -66.08 -13.31 -22.68
N ALA A 450 -65.26 -12.87 -23.62
CA ALA A 450 -63.87 -12.52 -23.36
C ALA A 450 -63.78 -11.15 -22.67
N LYS A 451 -63.06 -11.08 -21.55
CA LYS A 451 -62.82 -9.81 -20.85
C LYS A 451 -61.95 -8.92 -21.74
N VAL A 452 -62.49 -7.80 -22.20
CA VAL A 452 -61.82 -6.83 -23.08
C VAL A 452 -60.52 -6.28 -22.46
N ASP A 453 -60.45 -6.24 -21.13
CA ASP A 453 -59.28 -5.80 -20.35
C ASP A 453 -58.52 -6.96 -19.67
N ALA A 454 -58.52 -8.16 -20.26
CA ALA A 454 -57.70 -9.26 -19.76
C ALA A 454 -56.21 -8.86 -19.71
N ARG A 455 -55.48 -9.28 -18.68
CA ARG A 455 -54.05 -8.92 -18.50
C ARG A 455 -53.15 -10.12 -18.71
N ASN A 456 -52.02 -9.92 -19.40
CA ASN A 456 -50.96 -10.92 -19.53
C ASN A 456 -49.98 -10.87 -18.34
N SER A 457 -48.90 -11.66 -18.39
CA SER A 457 -47.85 -11.70 -17.34
C SER A 457 -47.10 -10.37 -17.14
N CYS A 458 -47.21 -9.44 -18.08
CA CYS A 458 -46.65 -8.09 -18.02
C CYS A 458 -47.74 -7.03 -17.74
N ASP A 459 -48.91 -7.43 -17.24
CA ASP A 459 -50.08 -6.58 -17.01
C ASP A 459 -50.63 -5.86 -18.27
N GLN A 460 -50.20 -6.23 -19.48
CA GLN A 460 -50.65 -5.62 -20.72
C GLN A 460 -52.07 -6.10 -21.09
N THR A 461 -52.91 -5.16 -21.51
CA THR A 461 -54.24 -5.44 -22.08
C THR A 461 -54.19 -5.74 -23.58
N PRO A 462 -55.23 -6.36 -24.19
CA PRO A 462 -55.33 -6.51 -25.64
C PRO A 462 -55.13 -5.20 -26.40
N LEU A 463 -55.50 -4.06 -25.81
CA LEU A 463 -55.27 -2.74 -26.38
C LEU A 463 -53.78 -2.37 -26.43
N HIS A 464 -52.99 -2.69 -25.41
CA HIS A 464 -51.53 -2.51 -25.44
C HIS A 464 -50.88 -3.34 -26.55
N ILE A 465 -51.30 -4.60 -26.70
CA ILE A 465 -50.76 -5.53 -27.71
C ILE A 465 -51.16 -5.08 -29.12
N ALA A 466 -52.39 -4.62 -29.32
CA ALA A 466 -52.86 -4.10 -30.62
C ALA A 466 -52.07 -2.85 -31.07
N ILE A 467 -51.71 -1.98 -30.11
CA ILE A 467 -50.88 -0.80 -30.37
C ILE A 467 -49.43 -1.20 -30.62
N GLU A 468 -48.89 -2.14 -29.83
CA GLU A 468 -47.52 -2.64 -30.01
C GLU A 468 -47.31 -3.29 -31.38
N THR A 469 -48.33 -3.97 -31.90
CA THR A 469 -48.34 -4.60 -33.23
C THR A 469 -48.71 -3.64 -34.37
N GLY A 470 -49.10 -2.40 -34.07
CA GLY A 470 -49.40 -1.38 -35.09
C GLY A 470 -50.73 -1.58 -35.84
N ASN A 471 -51.66 -2.40 -35.32
CA ASN A 471 -52.94 -2.64 -35.99
C ASN A 471 -54.05 -1.65 -35.56
N LEU A 472 -54.25 -0.60 -36.38
CA LEU A 472 -55.21 0.48 -36.11
C LEU A 472 -56.67 -0.01 -36.07
N GLU A 473 -57.05 -0.94 -36.94
CA GLU A 473 -58.43 -1.45 -37.03
C GLU A 473 -58.81 -2.23 -35.76
N ILE A 474 -57.89 -3.05 -35.25
CA ILE A 474 -58.08 -3.79 -34.00
C ILE A 474 -58.15 -2.82 -32.81
N CYS A 475 -57.32 -1.77 -32.80
CA CYS A 475 -57.40 -0.73 -31.77
C CYS A 475 -58.77 -0.02 -31.77
N GLN A 476 -59.29 0.35 -32.95
CA GLN A 476 -60.63 0.95 -33.08
C GLN A 476 -61.73 0.02 -32.59
N LEU A 477 -61.65 -1.27 -32.95
CA LEU A 477 -62.60 -2.28 -32.52
C LEU A 477 -62.60 -2.46 -31.00
N LEU A 478 -61.43 -2.60 -30.37
CA LEU A 478 -61.30 -2.75 -28.92
C LEU A 478 -61.84 -1.53 -28.16
N LEU A 479 -61.54 -0.31 -28.64
CA LEU A 479 -62.08 0.91 -28.05
C LEU A 479 -63.62 1.01 -28.22
N SER A 480 -64.17 0.57 -29.35
CA SER A 480 -65.63 0.51 -29.58
C SER A 480 -66.34 -0.49 -28.66
N LYS A 481 -65.61 -1.49 -28.15
CA LYS A 481 -66.09 -2.52 -27.22
C LYS A 481 -65.85 -2.16 -25.74
N GLY A 482 -65.39 -0.94 -25.46
CA GLY A 482 -65.21 -0.44 -24.09
C GLY A 482 -63.90 -0.82 -23.42
N ALA A 483 -62.84 -1.11 -24.19
CA ALA A 483 -61.50 -1.30 -23.63
C ALA A 483 -61.07 -0.08 -22.79
N ALA A 484 -60.46 -0.34 -21.64
CA ALA A 484 -59.94 0.70 -20.77
C ALA A 484 -58.80 1.46 -21.46
N ILE A 485 -59.09 2.70 -21.86
CA ILE A 485 -58.18 3.54 -22.67
C ILE A 485 -56.90 3.94 -21.93
N ASP A 486 -56.97 4.06 -20.60
CA ASP A 486 -55.85 4.38 -19.71
C ASP A 486 -55.45 3.18 -18.84
N ALA A 487 -55.67 1.95 -19.32
CA ALA A 487 -55.13 0.76 -18.66
C ALA A 487 -53.61 0.90 -18.49
N ILE A 488 -53.04 0.39 -17.41
CA ILE A 488 -51.60 0.44 -17.15
C ILE A 488 -50.98 -0.95 -17.28
N ASP A 489 -49.80 -1.03 -17.88
CA ASP A 489 -48.96 -2.22 -17.89
C ASP A 489 -48.06 -2.31 -16.64
N SER A 490 -47.20 -3.34 -16.56
CA SER A 490 -46.27 -3.54 -15.43
C SER A 490 -45.25 -2.41 -15.24
N CYS A 491 -45.10 -1.50 -16.22
CA CYS A 491 -44.27 -0.31 -16.16
C CYS A 491 -45.09 0.98 -15.93
N ASN A 492 -46.35 0.86 -15.51
CA ASN A 492 -47.33 1.95 -15.43
C ASN A 492 -47.54 2.71 -16.76
N ARG A 493 -47.22 2.12 -17.91
CA ARG A 493 -47.43 2.76 -19.21
C ARG A 493 -48.87 2.58 -19.64
N THR A 494 -49.45 3.65 -20.18
CA THR A 494 -50.78 3.61 -20.82
C THR A 494 -50.66 3.23 -22.30
N PRO A 495 -51.77 2.82 -22.96
CA PRO A 495 -51.86 2.68 -24.41
C PRO A 495 -51.26 3.86 -25.18
N LEU A 496 -51.45 5.09 -24.69
CA LEU A 496 -50.88 6.30 -25.29
C LEU A 496 -49.35 6.35 -25.16
N HIS A 497 -48.77 5.96 -24.03
CA HIS A 497 -47.30 5.84 -23.90
C HIS A 497 -46.72 4.85 -24.92
N THR A 498 -47.37 3.69 -25.10
CA THR A 498 -46.93 2.68 -26.07
C THR A 498 -47.03 3.18 -27.51
N ALA A 499 -48.13 3.88 -27.86
CA ALA A 499 -48.30 4.46 -29.20
C ALA A 499 -47.24 5.53 -29.51
N VAL A 500 -46.93 6.39 -28.53
CA VAL A 500 -45.88 7.42 -28.67
C VAL A 500 -44.49 6.81 -28.74
N MET A 501 -44.21 5.81 -27.89
CA MET A 501 -42.94 5.10 -27.88
C MET A 501 -42.65 4.42 -29.23
N LYS A 502 -43.67 3.88 -29.90
CA LYS A 502 -43.56 3.29 -31.25
C LYS A 502 -43.61 4.30 -32.40
N GLY A 503 -43.93 5.57 -32.11
CA GLY A 503 -43.98 6.63 -33.12
C GLY A 503 -45.23 6.63 -34.01
N TYR A 504 -46.32 5.95 -33.60
CA TYR A 504 -47.53 5.81 -34.41
C TYR A 504 -48.48 7.01 -34.25
N LEU A 505 -48.32 8.00 -35.13
CA LEU A 505 -49.08 9.25 -35.11
C LEU A 505 -50.60 9.04 -35.18
N ASP A 506 -51.08 8.17 -36.08
CA ASP A 506 -52.51 7.92 -36.29
C ASP A 506 -53.16 7.24 -35.06
N MET A 507 -52.42 6.35 -34.40
CA MET A 507 -52.86 5.73 -33.15
C MET A 507 -52.87 6.72 -32.00
N CYS A 508 -51.89 7.62 -31.92
CA CYS A 508 -51.90 8.71 -30.94
C CYS A 508 -53.12 9.62 -31.15
N HIS A 509 -53.42 10.00 -32.40
CA HIS A 509 -54.62 10.77 -32.74
C HIS A 509 -55.90 10.06 -32.32
N LEU A 510 -56.02 8.77 -32.61
CA LEU A 510 -57.18 7.97 -32.24
C LEU A 510 -57.38 7.93 -30.72
N LEU A 511 -56.34 7.59 -29.96
CA LEU A 511 -56.39 7.48 -28.51
C LEU A 511 -56.74 8.82 -27.86
N ILE A 512 -56.11 9.92 -28.28
CA ILE A 512 -56.40 11.25 -27.74
C ILE A 512 -57.82 11.68 -28.10
N SER A 513 -58.31 11.40 -29.33
CA SER A 513 -59.69 11.72 -29.74
C SER A 513 -60.76 10.96 -28.93
N LYS A 514 -60.38 9.81 -28.36
CA LYS A 514 -61.25 8.97 -27.52
C LYS A 514 -61.09 9.26 -26.02
N GLY A 515 -60.32 10.28 -25.65
CA GLY A 515 -60.20 10.76 -24.28
C GLY A 515 -59.07 10.14 -23.46
N ALA A 516 -58.02 9.59 -24.10
CA ALA A 516 -56.84 9.10 -23.40
C ALA A 516 -56.19 10.23 -22.56
N ALA A 517 -55.71 9.89 -21.37
CA ALA A 517 -55.04 10.83 -20.49
C ALA A 517 -53.69 11.29 -21.09
N ILE A 518 -53.67 12.53 -21.59
CA ILE A 518 -52.52 13.12 -22.31
C ILE A 518 -51.29 13.26 -21.41
N ASP A 519 -51.49 13.56 -20.13
CA ASP A 519 -50.44 13.74 -19.11
C ASP A 519 -50.34 12.56 -18.14
N ALA A 520 -50.76 11.36 -18.58
CA ALA A 520 -50.51 10.15 -17.79
C ALA A 520 -49.02 9.98 -17.51
N ILE A 521 -48.66 9.44 -16.35
CA ILE A 521 -47.26 9.22 -15.96
C ILE A 521 -46.94 7.74 -15.85
N ASN A 522 -45.75 7.33 -16.32
CA ASN A 522 -45.24 5.98 -16.16
C ASN A 522 -44.44 5.81 -14.84
N LEU A 523 -43.79 4.66 -14.62
CA LEU A 523 -42.96 4.42 -13.42
C LEU A 523 -41.81 5.43 -13.24
N TRP A 524 -41.33 6.04 -14.32
CA TRP A 524 -40.31 7.09 -14.32
C TRP A 524 -40.90 8.51 -14.24
N GLN A 525 -42.19 8.64 -13.93
CA GLN A 525 -42.92 9.91 -13.95
C GLN A 525 -42.87 10.64 -15.30
N GLU A 526 -42.57 9.93 -16.38
CA GLU A 526 -42.53 10.53 -17.73
C GLU A 526 -43.95 10.63 -18.28
N THR A 527 -44.26 11.76 -18.90
CA THR A 527 -45.48 11.94 -19.69
C THR A 527 -45.26 11.47 -21.14
N PRO A 528 -46.33 11.21 -21.92
CA PRO A 528 -46.22 10.96 -23.35
C PRO A 528 -45.40 12.03 -24.09
N LEU A 529 -45.43 13.29 -23.64
CA LEU A 529 -44.61 14.36 -24.23
C LEU A 529 -43.11 14.15 -23.98
N HIS A 530 -42.70 13.66 -22.81
CA HIS A 530 -41.29 13.31 -22.54
C HIS A 530 -40.77 12.22 -23.47
N ILE A 531 -41.60 11.20 -23.73
CA ILE A 531 -41.25 10.09 -24.64
C ILE A 531 -41.21 10.58 -26.10
N ALA A 532 -42.16 11.42 -26.52
CA ALA A 532 -42.19 11.99 -27.86
C ALA A 532 -40.94 12.81 -28.17
N VAL A 533 -40.48 13.60 -27.18
CA VAL A 533 -39.22 14.37 -27.29
C VAL A 533 -38.00 13.45 -27.30
N ALA A 534 -37.97 12.42 -26.43
CA ALA A 534 -36.87 11.46 -26.40
C ALA A 534 -36.72 10.69 -27.73
N ASN A 535 -37.84 10.43 -28.42
CA ASN A 535 -37.90 9.81 -29.73
C ASN A 535 -37.70 10.78 -30.91
N GLU A 536 -37.42 12.07 -30.64
CA GLU A 536 -37.19 13.10 -31.65
C GLU A 536 -38.34 13.29 -32.65
N ASN A 537 -39.57 12.91 -32.28
CA ASN A 537 -40.71 12.93 -33.19
C ASN A 537 -41.47 14.26 -33.09
N LEU A 538 -41.10 15.21 -33.96
CA LEU A 538 -41.69 16.55 -34.00
C LEU A 538 -43.22 16.53 -34.20
N ASN A 539 -43.73 15.64 -35.05
CA ASN A 539 -45.16 15.56 -35.37
C ASN A 539 -46.00 15.13 -34.16
N ILE A 540 -45.51 14.14 -33.41
CA ILE A 540 -46.17 13.69 -32.17
C ILE A 540 -46.06 14.76 -31.08
N CYS A 541 -44.91 15.45 -30.97
CA CYS A 541 -44.77 16.58 -30.06
C CYS A 541 -45.80 17.68 -30.38
N GLN A 542 -45.95 18.07 -31.65
CA GLN A 542 -46.94 19.06 -32.09
C GLN A 542 -48.37 18.61 -31.77
N LEU A 543 -48.69 17.34 -32.03
CA LEU A 543 -49.99 16.77 -31.70
C LEU A 543 -50.31 16.88 -30.21
N LEU A 544 -49.41 16.38 -29.36
CA LEU A 544 -49.60 16.37 -27.90
C LEU A 544 -49.76 17.79 -27.35
N ILE A 545 -48.89 18.73 -27.77
CA ILE A 545 -48.96 20.13 -27.34
C ILE A 545 -50.27 20.79 -27.82
N SER A 546 -50.69 20.56 -29.08
CA SER A 546 -51.94 21.13 -29.62
C SER A 546 -53.20 20.64 -28.91
N LYS A 547 -53.12 19.48 -28.25
CA LYS A 547 -54.21 18.85 -27.49
C LYS A 547 -54.15 19.14 -25.99
N GLY A 548 -53.21 19.99 -25.56
CA GLY A 548 -53.14 20.48 -24.18
C GLY A 548 -52.22 19.68 -23.26
N ALA A 549 -51.23 18.95 -23.79
CA ALA A 549 -50.18 18.33 -22.97
C ALA A 549 -49.44 19.38 -22.14
N THR A 550 -49.15 19.05 -20.88
CA THR A 550 -48.40 19.93 -19.98
C THR A 550 -46.96 20.06 -20.44
N ILE A 551 -46.61 21.23 -20.97
CA ILE A 551 -45.31 21.50 -21.61
C ILE A 551 -44.14 21.41 -20.61
N ASP A 552 -44.36 21.88 -19.38
CA ASP A 552 -43.35 21.92 -18.30
C ASP A 552 -43.55 20.78 -17.27
N ALA A 553 -44.14 19.65 -17.70
CA ALA A 553 -44.20 18.46 -16.87
C ALA A 553 -42.77 18.03 -16.47
N ILE A 554 -42.61 17.43 -15.28
CA ILE A 554 -41.31 16.96 -14.79
C ILE A 554 -41.30 15.44 -14.67
N ASP A 555 -40.18 14.82 -15.04
CA ASP A 555 -39.92 13.39 -14.80
C ASP A 555 -39.29 13.14 -13.41
N TYR A 556 -38.94 11.87 -13.13
CA TYR A 556 -38.31 11.48 -11.86
C TYR A 556 -36.98 12.20 -11.57
N GLU A 557 -36.27 12.70 -12.58
CA GLU A 557 -35.01 13.47 -12.46
C GLU A 557 -35.25 14.99 -12.41
N LYS A 558 -36.53 15.40 -12.33
CA LYS A 558 -37.00 16.78 -12.43
C LYS A 558 -36.72 17.43 -13.79
N LYS A 559 -36.48 16.64 -14.84
CA LYS A 559 -36.27 17.15 -16.19
C LYS A 559 -37.61 17.45 -16.84
N THR A 560 -37.67 18.57 -17.55
CA THR A 560 -38.81 18.89 -18.42
C THR A 560 -38.59 18.34 -19.84
N PRO A 561 -39.62 18.28 -20.68
CA PRO A 561 -39.46 17.98 -22.11
C PRO A 561 -38.40 18.86 -22.78
N LEU A 562 -38.29 20.14 -22.39
CA LEU A 562 -37.24 21.04 -22.90
C LEU A 562 -35.82 20.59 -22.49
N HIS A 563 -35.63 20.10 -21.26
CA HIS A 563 -34.34 19.55 -20.83
C HIS A 563 -33.93 18.33 -21.66
N ARG A 564 -34.87 17.44 -21.99
CA ARG A 564 -34.62 16.28 -22.86
C ARG A 564 -34.31 16.69 -24.30
N ALA A 565 -35.03 17.67 -24.84
CA ALA A 565 -34.77 18.20 -26.18
C ALA A 565 -33.35 18.80 -26.30
N VAL A 566 -32.91 19.52 -25.27
CA VAL A 566 -31.54 20.06 -25.19
C VAL A 566 -30.50 18.93 -25.05
N ALA A 567 -30.77 17.92 -24.22
CA ALA A 567 -29.88 16.79 -24.01
C ALA A 567 -29.68 15.94 -25.28
N ASN A 568 -30.72 15.82 -26.11
CA ASN A 568 -30.69 15.10 -27.39
C ASN A 568 -30.18 15.96 -28.56
N TRP A 569 -29.75 17.21 -28.31
CA TRP A 569 -29.27 18.13 -29.35
C TRP A 569 -30.29 18.42 -30.47
N ASN A 570 -31.58 18.52 -30.14
CA ASN A 570 -32.64 18.78 -31.13
C ASN A 570 -33.13 20.26 -31.08
N PRO A 571 -32.61 21.16 -31.93
CA PRO A 571 -32.97 22.57 -31.90
C PRO A 571 -34.41 22.83 -32.35
N GLU A 572 -34.95 22.02 -33.27
CA GLU A 572 -36.30 22.21 -33.80
C GLU A 572 -37.37 21.94 -32.75
N ILE A 573 -37.22 20.85 -31.98
CA ILE A 573 -38.10 20.54 -30.85
C ILE A 573 -37.93 21.59 -29.73
N CYS A 574 -36.70 22.06 -29.47
CA CYS A 574 -36.48 23.15 -28.52
C CYS A 574 -37.22 24.43 -28.94
N GLN A 575 -37.13 24.84 -30.20
CA GLN A 575 -37.85 26.00 -30.74
C GLN A 575 -39.36 25.82 -30.62
N LEU A 576 -39.88 24.64 -30.96
CA LEU A 576 -41.30 24.32 -30.84
C LEU A 576 -41.77 24.50 -29.38
N LEU A 577 -41.10 23.85 -28.43
CA LEU A 577 -41.47 23.90 -27.01
C LEU A 577 -41.45 25.34 -26.48
N ILE A 578 -40.38 26.09 -26.76
CA ILE A 578 -40.25 27.49 -26.31
C ILE A 578 -41.32 28.38 -26.96
N SER A 579 -41.58 28.23 -28.26
CA SER A 579 -42.62 29.00 -28.97
C SER A 579 -44.04 28.76 -28.45
N LYS A 580 -44.26 27.60 -27.81
CA LYS A 580 -45.54 27.20 -27.21
C LYS A 580 -45.63 27.51 -25.71
N GLY A 581 -44.63 28.17 -25.14
CA GLY A 581 -44.64 28.67 -23.77
C GLY A 581 -43.88 27.80 -22.76
N ALA A 582 -42.98 26.91 -23.20
CA ALA A 582 -42.09 26.20 -22.27
C ALA A 582 -41.21 27.19 -21.49
N THR A 583 -41.12 26.99 -20.17
CA THR A 583 -40.27 27.83 -19.33
C THR A 583 -38.81 27.43 -19.52
N ILE A 584 -38.02 28.32 -20.12
CA ILE A 584 -36.61 28.07 -20.46
C ILE A 584 -35.77 27.78 -19.21
N ASP A 585 -36.01 28.52 -18.13
CA ASP A 585 -35.16 28.51 -16.93
C ASP A 585 -35.59 27.52 -15.84
N ASN A 586 -36.37 26.50 -16.19
CA ASN A 586 -36.69 25.42 -15.27
C ASN A 586 -35.41 24.73 -14.77
N VAL A 587 -35.44 24.27 -13.52
CA VAL A 587 -34.28 23.66 -12.85
C VAL A 587 -34.50 22.16 -12.75
N ASP A 588 -33.62 21.38 -13.38
CA ASP A 588 -33.52 19.93 -13.22
C ASP A 588 -32.49 19.53 -12.14
N SER A 589 -32.19 18.24 -12.03
CA SER A 589 -31.17 17.71 -11.12
C SER A 589 -29.72 18.14 -11.43
N LEU A 590 -29.43 18.57 -12.66
CA LEU A 590 -28.11 18.97 -13.17
C LEU A 590 -27.94 20.50 -13.23
N GLY A 591 -29.03 21.26 -13.34
CA GLY A 591 -29.02 22.71 -13.47
C GLY A 591 -30.20 23.24 -14.29
N LYS A 592 -30.05 24.43 -14.87
CA LYS A 592 -31.00 24.96 -15.86
C LYS A 592 -30.68 24.46 -17.27
N THR A 593 -31.65 24.56 -18.19
CA THR A 593 -31.50 24.16 -19.60
C THR A 593 -30.21 24.67 -20.29
N LEU A 594 -29.85 25.94 -20.11
CA LEU A 594 -28.60 26.50 -20.66
C LEU A 594 -27.35 25.82 -20.09
N GLN A 595 -27.35 25.49 -18.80
CA GLN A 595 -26.23 24.81 -18.15
C GLN A 595 -26.08 23.38 -18.70
N THR A 596 -27.19 22.68 -18.97
CA THR A 596 -27.18 21.38 -19.62
C THR A 596 -26.57 21.45 -21.03
N ALA A 597 -26.92 22.46 -21.82
CA ALA A 597 -26.32 22.68 -23.15
C ALA A 597 -24.80 22.98 -23.06
N VAL A 598 -24.39 23.82 -22.11
CA VAL A 598 -22.98 24.16 -21.88
C VAL A 598 -22.19 22.94 -21.40
N MET A 599 -22.77 22.14 -20.50
CA MET A 599 -22.15 20.92 -19.99
C MET A 599 -21.88 19.91 -21.11
N LYS A 600 -22.78 19.81 -22.09
CA LYS A 600 -22.63 18.93 -23.26
C LYS A 600 -21.76 19.53 -24.38
N GLY A 601 -21.36 20.80 -24.29
CA GLY A 601 -20.53 21.44 -25.30
C GLY A 601 -21.29 21.91 -26.55
N TYR A 602 -22.62 21.98 -26.52
CA TYR A 602 -23.44 22.30 -27.70
C TYR A 602 -23.49 23.81 -27.97
N LEU A 603 -22.52 24.31 -28.73
CA LEU A 603 -22.37 25.75 -29.02
C LEU A 603 -23.62 26.36 -29.67
N ASP A 604 -24.16 25.72 -30.71
CA ASP A 604 -25.32 26.25 -31.45
C ASP A 604 -26.59 26.22 -30.61
N MET A 605 -26.75 25.19 -29.78
CA MET A 605 -27.84 25.11 -28.81
C MET A 605 -27.72 26.22 -27.76
N CYS A 606 -26.51 26.51 -27.27
CA CYS A 606 -26.28 27.65 -26.37
C CYS A 606 -26.64 28.98 -27.04
N ARG A 607 -26.28 29.18 -28.33
CA ARG A 607 -26.66 30.39 -29.09
C ARG A 607 -28.18 30.53 -29.18
N LEU A 608 -28.87 29.44 -29.51
CA LEU A 608 -30.32 29.40 -29.63
C LEU A 608 -31.00 29.74 -28.29
N LEU A 609 -30.65 29.04 -27.21
CA LEU A 609 -31.23 29.27 -25.89
C LEU A 609 -31.01 30.71 -25.40
N ILE A 610 -29.80 31.25 -25.57
CA ILE A 610 -29.50 32.65 -25.20
C ILE A 610 -30.32 33.64 -26.06
N SER A 611 -30.45 33.39 -27.37
CA SER A 611 -31.27 34.24 -28.24
C SER A 611 -32.76 34.22 -27.89
N MET A 612 -33.22 33.13 -27.27
CA MET A 612 -34.59 32.95 -26.79
C MET A 612 -34.82 33.44 -25.36
N GLY A 613 -33.79 34.02 -24.71
CA GLY A 613 -33.93 34.65 -23.40
C GLY A 613 -33.53 33.78 -22.20
N ALA A 614 -32.76 32.71 -22.39
CA ALA A 614 -32.20 31.93 -21.26
C ALA A 614 -31.34 32.80 -20.33
N ALA A 615 -31.45 32.58 -19.02
CA ALA A 615 -30.65 33.32 -18.04
C ALA A 615 -29.15 32.97 -18.15
N ILE A 616 -28.36 33.92 -18.64
CA ILE A 616 -26.92 33.75 -18.89
C ILE A 616 -26.12 33.46 -17.60
N ASP A 617 -26.52 34.06 -16.47
CA ASP A 617 -25.86 33.88 -15.16
C ASP A 617 -26.67 32.98 -14.21
N ALA A 618 -27.43 32.04 -14.77
CA ALA A 618 -28.13 31.03 -13.98
C ALA A 618 -27.16 30.29 -13.03
N ILE A 619 -27.53 30.12 -11.77
CA ILE A 619 -26.69 29.38 -10.80
C ILE A 619 -27.16 27.93 -10.67
N ASN A 620 -26.22 26.99 -10.60
CA ASN A 620 -26.51 25.59 -10.29
C ASN A 620 -26.50 25.34 -8.76
N PHE A 621 -26.62 24.07 -8.35
CA PHE A 621 -26.59 23.67 -6.93
C PHE A 621 -25.26 24.00 -6.21
N ARG A 622 -24.15 24.17 -6.95
CA ARG A 622 -22.86 24.64 -6.43
C ARG A 622 -22.68 26.16 -6.57
N LYS A 623 -23.77 26.89 -6.82
CA LYS A 623 -23.76 28.33 -7.13
C LYS A 623 -22.92 28.72 -8.37
N GLY A 624 -22.49 27.75 -9.18
CA GLY A 624 -21.70 28.01 -10.39
C GLY A 624 -22.58 28.49 -11.55
N THR A 625 -22.07 29.47 -12.30
CA THR A 625 -22.72 30.00 -13.52
C THR A 625 -22.39 29.15 -14.75
N PRO A 626 -23.09 29.29 -15.90
CA PRO A 626 -22.71 28.64 -17.16
C PRO A 626 -21.26 28.93 -17.55
N LEU A 627 -20.73 30.12 -17.22
CA LEU A 627 -19.33 30.46 -17.48
C LEU A 627 -18.37 29.56 -16.67
N HIS A 628 -18.67 29.24 -15.41
CA HIS A 628 -17.87 28.29 -14.63
C HIS A 628 -17.86 26.89 -15.24
N ILE A 629 -19.01 26.44 -15.76
CA ILE A 629 -19.14 25.12 -16.40
C ILE A 629 -18.36 25.11 -17.72
N ALA A 630 -18.49 26.16 -18.53
CA ALA A 630 -17.77 26.28 -19.80
C ALA A 630 -16.24 26.30 -19.59
N VAL A 631 -15.76 26.97 -18.54
CA VAL A 631 -14.35 26.97 -18.15
C VAL A 631 -13.91 25.59 -17.67
N THR A 632 -14.70 24.94 -16.81
CA THR A 632 -14.42 23.57 -16.32
C THR A 632 -14.33 22.54 -17.45
N ASN A 633 -15.12 22.72 -18.49
CA ASN A 633 -15.13 21.86 -19.67
C ASN A 633 -14.12 22.29 -20.75
N GLU A 634 -13.26 23.27 -20.47
CA GLU A 634 -12.24 23.78 -21.40
C GLU A 634 -12.77 24.29 -22.75
N ASN A 635 -14.05 24.65 -22.80
CA ASN A 635 -14.74 25.03 -24.02
C ASN A 635 -14.56 26.53 -24.30
N LEU A 636 -13.43 26.90 -24.90
CA LEU A 636 -13.09 28.29 -25.23
C LEU A 636 -14.17 29.00 -26.06
N ASN A 637 -14.77 28.30 -27.04
CA ASN A 637 -15.81 28.88 -27.89
C ASN A 637 -17.08 29.25 -27.13
N ILE A 638 -17.48 28.41 -26.17
CA ILE A 638 -18.65 28.67 -25.31
C ILE A 638 -18.30 29.79 -24.32
N CYS A 639 -17.08 29.82 -23.78
CA CYS A 639 -16.62 30.93 -22.95
C CYS A 639 -16.70 32.27 -23.71
N ARG A 640 -16.20 32.32 -24.95
CA ARG A 640 -16.30 33.51 -25.81
C ARG A 640 -17.74 33.92 -26.06
N LEU A 641 -18.63 32.96 -26.34
CA LEU A 641 -20.05 33.21 -26.55
C LEU A 641 -20.69 33.83 -25.30
N LEU A 642 -20.55 33.18 -24.15
CA LEU A 642 -21.16 33.63 -22.88
C LEU A 642 -20.67 35.04 -22.51
N ILE A 643 -19.36 35.30 -22.57
CA ILE A 643 -18.80 36.62 -22.27
C ILE A 643 -19.29 37.67 -23.27
N SER A 644 -19.37 37.35 -24.57
CA SER A 644 -19.88 38.28 -25.59
C SER A 644 -21.34 38.65 -25.41
N LYS A 645 -22.11 37.80 -24.72
CA LYS A 645 -23.53 38.00 -24.41
C LYS A 645 -23.76 38.62 -23.02
N GLY A 646 -22.69 38.98 -22.31
CA GLY A 646 -22.78 39.70 -21.03
C GLY A 646 -22.76 38.82 -19.80
N ALA A 647 -22.23 37.60 -19.86
CA ALA A 647 -22.00 36.78 -18.67
C ALA A 647 -21.10 37.50 -17.65
N THR A 648 -21.45 37.41 -16.37
CA THR A 648 -20.68 38.03 -15.30
C THR A 648 -19.34 37.32 -15.15
N ILE A 649 -18.25 38.03 -15.51
CA ILE A 649 -16.89 37.47 -15.58
C ILE A 649 -16.37 37.06 -14.20
N ASP A 650 -16.69 37.84 -13.17
CA ASP A 650 -16.25 37.63 -11.78
C ASP A 650 -17.35 37.03 -10.90
N ALA A 651 -18.28 36.28 -11.50
CA ALA A 651 -19.26 35.51 -10.73
C ALA A 651 -18.54 34.57 -9.76
N ILE A 652 -19.15 34.26 -8.61
CA ILE A 652 -18.56 33.37 -7.61
C ILE A 652 -19.38 32.10 -7.42
N ASP A 653 -18.72 30.97 -7.27
CA ASP A 653 -19.37 29.70 -6.92
C ASP A 653 -19.48 29.48 -5.39
N SER A 654 -19.86 28.27 -4.97
CA SER A 654 -20.01 27.90 -3.55
C SER A 654 -18.71 28.00 -2.75
N GLU A 655 -17.55 27.88 -3.40
CA GLU A 655 -16.22 28.02 -2.80
C GLU A 655 -15.71 29.47 -2.92
N LYS A 656 -16.56 30.43 -3.32
CA LYS A 656 -16.20 31.79 -3.69
C LYS A 656 -15.17 31.87 -4.83
N LYS A 657 -14.99 30.80 -5.62
CA LYS A 657 -14.07 30.81 -6.75
C LYS A 657 -14.71 31.53 -7.93
N THR A 658 -13.91 32.33 -8.62
CA THR A 658 -14.30 32.96 -9.89
C THR A 658 -14.01 32.04 -11.07
N PRO A 659 -14.55 32.32 -12.28
CA PRO A 659 -14.15 31.62 -13.51
C PRO A 659 -12.63 31.65 -13.73
N LEU A 660 -11.94 32.73 -13.33
CA LEU A 660 -10.48 32.81 -13.42
C LEU A 660 -9.79 31.80 -12.49
N HIS A 661 -10.26 31.61 -11.25
CA HIS A 661 -9.73 30.57 -10.36
C HIS A 661 -9.87 29.18 -10.98
N ARG A 662 -11.04 28.86 -11.55
CA ARG A 662 -11.28 27.58 -12.22
C ARG A 662 -10.38 27.41 -13.45
N ALA A 663 -10.22 28.44 -14.28
CA ALA A 663 -9.36 28.41 -15.46
C ALA A 663 -7.88 28.16 -15.09
N VAL A 664 -7.41 28.78 -14.01
CA VAL A 664 -6.06 28.57 -13.47
C VAL A 664 -5.89 27.14 -12.93
N ALA A 665 -6.87 26.64 -12.18
CA ALA A 665 -6.83 25.29 -11.62
C ALA A 665 -6.73 24.19 -12.71
N ILE A 666 -7.35 24.43 -13.87
CA ILE A 666 -7.31 23.51 -15.03
C ILE A 666 -6.03 23.69 -15.85
N CYS A 667 -5.20 24.69 -15.54
CA CYS A 667 -3.98 25.02 -16.28
C CYS A 667 -4.22 25.46 -17.75
N ASN A 668 -5.40 26.00 -18.07
CA ASN A 668 -5.72 26.45 -19.43
C ASN A 668 -5.36 27.93 -19.63
N SER A 669 -4.20 28.17 -20.25
CA SER A 669 -3.64 29.52 -20.45
C SER A 669 -4.48 30.38 -21.40
N GLU A 670 -5.12 29.79 -22.42
CA GLU A 670 -5.96 30.52 -23.38
C GLU A 670 -7.23 31.07 -22.73
N ILE A 671 -7.90 30.27 -21.90
CA ILE A 671 -9.07 30.70 -21.15
C ILE A 671 -8.69 31.75 -20.10
N CYS A 672 -7.55 31.59 -19.43
CA CYS A 672 -7.01 32.61 -18.52
C CYS A 672 -6.79 33.94 -19.26
N GLN A 673 -6.14 33.91 -20.42
CA GLN A 673 -5.92 35.11 -21.25
C GLN A 673 -7.24 35.74 -21.70
N LEU A 674 -8.22 34.92 -22.12
CA LEU A 674 -9.54 35.41 -22.51
C LEU A 674 -10.22 36.15 -21.36
N LEU A 675 -10.30 35.53 -20.18
CA LEU A 675 -10.94 36.12 -19.01
C LEU A 675 -10.26 37.43 -18.58
N ILE A 676 -8.92 37.44 -18.50
CA ILE A 676 -8.15 38.63 -18.14
C ILE A 676 -8.33 39.75 -19.19
N SER A 677 -8.28 39.41 -20.49
CA SER A 677 -8.48 40.40 -21.57
C SER A 677 -9.87 41.03 -21.57
N LYS A 678 -10.85 40.36 -20.96
CA LYS A 678 -12.24 40.81 -20.85
C LYS A 678 -12.54 41.50 -19.51
N GLY A 679 -11.53 41.68 -18.65
CA GLY A 679 -11.63 42.46 -17.42
C GLY A 679 -11.84 41.63 -16.15
N ALA A 680 -11.53 40.33 -16.16
CA ALA A 680 -11.53 39.53 -14.94
C ALA A 680 -10.61 40.13 -13.88
N THR A 681 -11.08 40.23 -12.64
CA THR A 681 -10.29 40.76 -11.53
C THR A 681 -9.28 39.71 -11.05
N ILE A 682 -7.99 40.06 -11.17
CA ILE A 682 -6.87 39.12 -10.98
C ILE A 682 -6.64 38.77 -9.51
N ASN A 683 -7.06 39.63 -8.58
CA ASN A 683 -6.75 39.51 -7.16
C ASN A 683 -7.97 39.15 -6.29
N ASN A 684 -9.06 38.63 -6.89
CA ASN A 684 -10.16 38.09 -6.10
C ASN A 684 -9.68 36.93 -5.24
N VAL A 685 -10.32 36.74 -4.10
CA VAL A 685 -9.97 35.66 -3.17
C VAL A 685 -11.11 34.66 -3.06
N ASP A 686 -10.77 33.38 -2.96
CA ASP A 686 -11.72 32.31 -2.71
C ASP A 686 -12.07 32.15 -1.22
N PHE A 687 -12.73 31.06 -0.85
CA PHE A 687 -13.10 30.77 0.54
C PHE A 687 -11.89 30.58 1.48
N LEU A 688 -10.75 30.11 0.95
CA LEU A 688 -9.50 29.97 1.69
C LEU A 688 -8.68 31.28 1.71
N GLY A 689 -9.19 32.35 1.09
CA GLY A 689 -8.47 33.60 0.94
C GLY A 689 -7.41 33.54 -0.16
N GLU A 690 -7.43 32.51 -1.01
CA GLU A 690 -6.45 32.32 -2.06
C GLU A 690 -6.79 33.16 -3.28
N THR A 691 -5.78 33.85 -3.82
CA THR A 691 -5.89 34.52 -5.12
C THR A 691 -5.63 33.55 -6.26
N PRO A 692 -6.01 33.85 -7.52
CA PRO A 692 -5.62 33.06 -8.68
C PRO A 692 -4.11 32.78 -8.77
N LEU A 693 -3.26 33.69 -8.29
CA LEU A 693 -1.81 33.45 -8.21
C LEU A 693 -1.43 32.32 -7.22
N HIS A 694 -2.11 32.18 -6.08
CA HIS A 694 -1.87 31.06 -5.15
C HIS A 694 -2.22 29.73 -5.84
N THR A 695 -3.40 29.65 -6.47
CA THR A 695 -3.81 28.47 -7.23
C THR A 695 -2.85 28.14 -8.38
N ALA A 696 -2.33 29.15 -9.09
CA ALA A 696 -1.35 28.93 -10.17
C ALA A 696 -0.02 28.36 -9.68
N VAL A 697 0.41 28.78 -8.49
CA VAL A 697 1.62 28.26 -7.84
C VAL A 697 1.39 26.82 -7.38
N GLU A 698 0.23 26.54 -6.78
CA GLU A 698 -0.15 25.18 -6.34
C GLU A 698 -0.19 24.19 -7.52
N THR A 699 -0.74 24.60 -8.67
CA THR A 699 -0.76 23.77 -9.90
C THR A 699 0.60 23.66 -10.59
N LYS A 700 1.65 24.29 -10.07
CA LYS A 700 3.02 24.25 -10.59
C LYS A 700 3.16 24.82 -12.01
N ASN A 701 2.23 25.66 -12.46
CA ASN A 701 2.24 26.20 -13.82
C ASN A 701 2.95 27.57 -13.88
N GLN A 702 4.22 27.55 -14.29
CA GLN A 702 5.05 28.75 -14.39
C GLN A 702 4.51 29.79 -15.40
N ASP A 703 3.97 29.35 -16.53
CA ASP A 703 3.47 30.25 -17.58
C ASP A 703 2.26 31.05 -17.11
N ILE A 704 1.33 30.39 -16.40
CA ILE A 704 0.17 31.05 -15.81
C ILE A 704 0.60 31.97 -14.66
N CYS A 705 1.56 31.57 -13.84
CA CYS A 705 2.14 32.46 -12.83
C CYS A 705 2.71 33.74 -13.49
N GLN A 706 3.49 33.59 -14.57
CA GLN A 706 4.07 34.71 -15.29
C GLN A 706 3.00 35.60 -15.95
N LEU A 707 1.96 35.00 -16.54
CA LEU A 707 0.82 35.72 -17.08
C LEU A 707 0.12 36.56 -16.02
N LEU A 708 -0.25 35.96 -14.88
CA LEU A 708 -0.96 36.63 -13.80
C LEU A 708 -0.12 37.78 -13.21
N ILE A 709 1.17 37.55 -12.94
CA ILE A 709 2.08 38.59 -12.42
C ILE A 709 2.23 39.73 -13.43
N SER A 710 2.39 39.43 -14.72
CA SER A 710 2.52 40.45 -15.78
C SER A 710 1.27 41.34 -15.92
N LYS A 711 0.11 40.83 -15.48
CA LYS A 711 -1.17 41.53 -15.53
C LYS A 711 -1.56 42.20 -14.20
N GLY A 712 -0.70 42.16 -13.19
CA GLY A 712 -0.89 42.88 -11.92
C GLY A 712 -1.37 42.01 -10.74
N ALA A 713 -1.11 40.71 -10.77
CA ALA A 713 -1.28 39.86 -9.59
C ALA A 713 -0.36 40.31 -8.45
N ARG A 714 -0.90 40.37 -7.23
CA ARG A 714 -0.13 40.72 -6.02
C ARG A 714 0.77 39.55 -5.63
N VAL A 715 2.07 39.73 -5.80
CA VAL A 715 3.10 38.71 -5.52
C VAL A 715 3.12 38.29 -4.04
N ASP A 716 2.87 39.22 -3.12
CA ASP A 716 2.79 38.99 -1.67
C ASP A 716 1.34 39.03 -1.15
N ALA A 717 0.37 38.58 -1.95
CA ALA A 717 -0.98 38.33 -1.43
C ALA A 717 -0.89 37.27 -0.31
N ILE A 718 -1.81 37.31 0.66
CA ILE A 718 -1.86 36.33 1.75
C ILE A 718 -3.18 35.59 1.77
N ASN A 719 -3.14 34.28 2.00
CA ASN A 719 -4.33 33.46 2.24
C ASN A 719 -4.76 33.46 3.71
N SER A 720 -5.75 32.64 4.08
CA SER A 720 -6.26 32.53 5.46
C SER A 720 -5.22 32.05 6.48
N TRP A 721 -4.17 31.36 6.02
CA TRP A 721 -3.04 30.93 6.84
C TRP A 721 -1.87 31.92 6.82
N LYS A 722 -2.09 33.14 6.31
CA LYS A 722 -1.07 34.17 6.10
C LYS A 722 0.08 33.70 5.19
N GLN A 723 -0.11 32.65 4.41
CA GLN A 723 0.90 32.19 3.46
C GLN A 723 0.86 33.10 2.23
N THR A 724 2.04 33.47 1.77
CA THR A 724 2.23 34.12 0.46
C THR A 724 2.37 33.07 -0.65
N PRO A 725 2.22 33.43 -1.93
CA PRO A 725 2.54 32.54 -3.05
C PRO A 725 3.95 31.94 -2.95
N LEU A 726 4.93 32.66 -2.38
CA LEU A 726 6.27 32.12 -2.16
C LEU A 726 6.30 30.97 -1.15
N HIS A 727 5.49 31.01 -0.08
CA HIS A 727 5.39 29.88 0.85
C HIS A 727 4.88 28.62 0.15
N ILE A 728 3.82 28.75 -0.67
CA ILE A 728 3.25 27.62 -1.43
C ILE A 728 4.25 27.12 -2.49
N ALA A 729 4.98 28.01 -3.15
CA ALA A 729 5.99 27.64 -4.14
C ALA A 729 7.11 26.79 -3.52
N VAL A 730 7.52 27.14 -2.31
CA VAL A 730 8.52 26.40 -1.53
C VAL A 730 7.96 25.06 -1.05
N GLU A 731 6.73 25.04 -0.52
CA GLU A 731 6.05 23.83 -0.06
C GLU A 731 5.87 22.81 -1.19
N THR A 732 5.55 23.27 -2.39
CA THR A 732 5.38 22.44 -3.59
C THR A 732 6.69 21.99 -4.25
N GLY A 733 7.84 22.51 -3.79
CA GLY A 733 9.17 22.16 -4.29
C GLY A 733 9.54 22.74 -5.67
N ASN A 734 8.86 23.80 -6.14
CA ASN A 734 9.08 24.34 -7.48
C ASN A 734 10.12 25.46 -7.51
N LEU A 735 11.39 25.10 -7.74
CA LEU A 735 12.51 26.06 -7.81
C LEU A 735 12.26 27.20 -8.82
N ASN A 736 11.76 26.88 -10.02
CA ASN A 736 11.55 27.88 -11.08
C ASN A 736 10.49 28.92 -10.68
N ILE A 737 9.42 28.50 -10.01
CA ILE A 737 8.37 29.40 -9.53
C ILE A 737 8.89 30.23 -8.34
N CYS A 738 9.69 29.64 -7.46
CA CYS A 738 10.38 30.39 -6.40
C CYS A 738 11.27 31.49 -7.00
N GLN A 739 12.09 31.16 -8.01
CA GLN A 739 12.94 32.14 -8.72
C GLN A 739 12.10 33.23 -9.39
N LEU A 740 11.00 32.87 -10.06
CA LEU A 740 10.09 33.82 -10.69
C LEU A 740 9.51 34.79 -9.66
N LEU A 741 8.94 34.29 -8.57
CA LEU A 741 8.34 35.12 -7.52
C LEU A 741 9.36 36.06 -6.88
N ILE A 742 10.55 35.55 -6.51
CA ILE A 742 11.62 36.37 -5.94
C ILE A 742 12.09 37.44 -6.94
N SER A 743 12.26 37.10 -8.21
CA SER A 743 12.63 38.08 -9.26
C SER A 743 11.60 39.19 -9.47
N LYS A 744 10.34 38.94 -9.08
CA LYS A 744 9.22 39.87 -9.16
C LYS A 744 8.93 40.58 -7.83
N GLY A 745 9.84 40.47 -6.86
CA GLY A 745 9.80 41.22 -5.61
C GLY A 745 9.03 40.54 -4.48
N ALA A 746 8.88 39.21 -4.49
CA ALA A 746 8.33 38.48 -3.36
C ALA A 746 9.17 38.70 -2.09
N THR A 747 8.50 38.92 -0.97
CA THR A 747 9.16 39.09 0.32
C THR A 747 9.73 37.75 0.80
N ILE A 748 11.06 37.66 0.87
CA ILE A 748 11.79 36.42 1.18
C ILE A 748 11.52 35.93 2.60
N ASP A 749 11.39 36.85 3.55
CA ASP A 749 11.17 36.56 4.98
C ASP A 749 9.71 36.82 5.40
N ALA A 750 8.76 36.69 4.47
CA ALA A 750 7.34 36.72 4.83
C ALA A 750 7.05 35.63 5.86
N ILE A 751 6.07 35.85 6.75
CA ILE A 751 5.74 34.88 7.81
C ILE A 751 4.30 34.39 7.67
N ASN A 752 4.10 33.08 7.81
CA ASN A 752 2.77 32.47 7.86
C ASN A 752 2.14 32.57 9.27
N SER A 753 0.96 31.97 9.48
CA SER A 753 0.27 31.92 10.78
C SER A 753 1.07 31.23 11.90
N ARG A 754 2.05 30.39 11.57
CA ARG A 754 2.98 29.73 12.49
C ARG A 754 4.27 30.54 12.73
N LYS A 755 4.37 31.75 12.16
CA LYS A 755 5.60 32.56 12.08
C LYS A 755 6.75 31.86 11.35
N GLU A 756 6.45 30.90 10.49
CA GLU A 756 7.45 30.25 9.65
C GLU A 756 7.74 31.13 8.44
N THR A 757 9.03 31.31 8.14
CA THR A 757 9.49 31.92 6.89
C THR A 757 9.55 30.87 5.76
N PRO A 758 9.60 31.27 4.48
CA PRO A 758 9.87 30.34 3.38
C PRO A 758 11.09 29.45 3.62
N LEU A 759 12.14 29.94 4.30
CA LEU A 759 13.31 29.13 4.63
C LEU A 759 12.97 27.98 5.61
N HIS A 760 12.08 28.20 6.59
CA HIS A 760 11.63 27.11 7.47
C HIS A 760 10.95 25.99 6.67
N ILE A 761 10.06 26.36 5.75
CA ILE A 761 9.34 25.40 4.91
C ILE A 761 10.29 24.69 3.94
N ALA A 762 11.27 25.39 3.38
CA ALA A 762 12.27 24.80 2.47
C ALA A 762 13.09 23.71 3.18
N VAL A 763 13.47 23.98 4.43
CA VAL A 763 14.20 23.03 5.27
C VAL A 763 13.30 21.85 5.68
N GLU A 764 12.04 22.13 6.04
CA GLU A 764 11.08 21.09 6.42
C GLU A 764 10.76 20.14 5.27
N THR A 765 10.62 20.67 4.05
CA THR A 765 10.38 19.89 2.83
C THR A 765 11.63 19.17 2.30
N GLY A 766 12.82 19.49 2.82
CA GLY A 766 14.06 18.84 2.40
C GLY A 766 14.62 19.31 1.05
N ASN A 767 14.17 20.46 0.54
CA ASN A 767 14.57 20.96 -0.79
C ASN A 767 15.86 21.79 -0.71
N LEU A 768 17.01 21.14 -0.91
CA LEU A 768 18.34 21.78 -0.83
C LEU A 768 18.50 22.97 -1.78
N ASP A 769 18.08 22.84 -3.03
CA ASP A 769 18.22 23.90 -4.05
C ASP A 769 17.42 25.15 -3.69
N ILE A 770 16.22 24.97 -3.12
CA ILE A 770 15.37 26.07 -2.66
C ILE A 770 16.00 26.73 -1.43
N CYS A 771 16.55 25.95 -0.51
CA CYS A 771 17.32 26.48 0.62
C CYS A 771 18.50 27.34 0.12
N GLN A 772 19.28 26.84 -0.84
CA GLN A 772 20.39 27.59 -1.45
C GLN A 772 19.92 28.88 -2.11
N LEU A 773 18.81 28.83 -2.87
CA LEU A 773 18.22 29.99 -3.51
C LEU A 773 17.83 31.06 -2.47
N LEU A 774 17.05 30.68 -1.45
CA LEU A 774 16.58 31.61 -0.42
C LEU A 774 17.75 32.24 0.35
N LEU A 775 18.74 31.44 0.77
CA LEU A 775 19.93 31.92 1.45
C LEU A 775 20.77 32.85 0.56
N SER A 776 20.91 32.54 -0.74
CA SER A 776 21.64 33.40 -1.69
C SER A 776 20.97 34.76 -1.89
N LYS A 777 19.68 34.86 -1.60
CA LYS A 777 18.88 36.09 -1.70
C LYS A 777 18.72 36.82 -0.38
N GLY A 778 19.40 36.35 0.68
CA GLY A 778 19.46 37.02 1.98
C GLY A 778 18.34 36.65 2.94
N ALA A 779 17.76 35.44 2.82
CA ALA A 779 16.80 34.94 3.80
C ALA A 779 17.37 34.95 5.22
N ALA A 780 16.56 35.34 6.19
CA ALA A 780 16.93 35.37 7.61
C ALA A 780 17.19 33.94 8.12
N ILE A 781 18.48 33.61 8.26
CA ILE A 781 18.95 32.25 8.56
C ILE A 781 18.54 31.75 9.96
N ASP A 782 18.43 32.67 10.92
CA ASP A 782 18.08 32.41 12.32
C ASP A 782 16.68 32.97 12.69
N ALA A 783 15.78 33.13 11.73
CA ALA A 783 14.40 33.50 12.01
C ALA A 783 13.74 32.46 12.95
N ILE A 784 12.85 32.90 13.84
CA ILE A 784 12.17 32.00 14.81
C ILE A 784 10.68 31.90 14.54
N ASN A 785 10.16 30.67 14.60
CA ASN A 785 8.73 30.40 14.48
C ASN A 785 8.01 30.45 15.86
N ASN A 786 6.70 30.13 15.89
CA ASN A 786 5.91 30.11 17.12
C ASN A 786 6.40 29.12 18.19
N TRP A 787 7.19 28.11 17.81
CA TRP A 787 7.79 27.14 18.72
C TRP A 787 9.20 27.54 19.18
N LYS A 788 9.65 28.77 18.85
CA LYS A 788 11.02 29.25 19.07
C LYS A 788 12.08 28.41 18.35
N GLU A 789 11.71 27.79 17.24
CA GLU A 789 12.64 27.02 16.42
C GLU A 789 13.10 27.86 15.24
N THR A 790 14.39 27.78 14.92
CA THR A 790 15.00 28.30 13.69
C THR A 790 15.01 27.25 12.57
N PRO A 791 15.30 27.62 11.31
CA PRO A 791 15.40 26.67 10.20
C PRO A 791 16.38 25.52 10.48
N LEU A 792 17.54 25.78 11.09
CA LEU A 792 18.50 24.73 11.45
C LEU A 792 17.89 23.66 12.36
N HIS A 793 17.03 24.07 13.28
CA HIS A 793 16.36 23.15 14.19
C HIS A 793 15.34 22.24 13.52
N ARG A 794 14.67 22.73 12.46
CA ARG A 794 13.80 21.91 11.61
C ARG A 794 14.63 20.93 10.78
N GLY A 795 15.80 21.35 10.30
CA GLY A 795 16.74 20.47 9.60
C GLY A 795 17.22 19.30 10.47
N VAL A 796 17.52 19.58 11.74
CA VAL A 796 17.91 18.56 12.73
C VAL A 796 16.74 17.62 13.06
N GLU A 797 15.51 18.12 13.22
CA GLU A 797 14.32 17.30 13.46
C GLU A 797 14.07 16.30 12.33
N ASN A 798 14.28 16.74 11.09
CA ASN A 798 14.07 15.91 9.89
C ASN A 798 15.30 15.07 9.51
N CYS A 799 16.37 15.12 10.31
CA CYS A 799 17.62 14.40 10.08
C CYS A 799 18.28 14.69 8.71
N ASN A 800 18.12 15.91 8.17
CA ASN A 800 18.70 16.29 6.88
C ASN A 800 20.10 16.92 7.06
N SER A 801 21.13 16.08 6.99
CA SER A 801 22.53 16.47 7.24
C SER A 801 23.07 17.49 6.23
N GLU A 802 22.70 17.38 4.95
CA GLU A 802 23.14 18.28 3.89
C GLU A 802 22.57 19.69 4.06
N ILE A 803 21.28 19.81 4.38
CA ILE A 803 20.67 21.11 4.66
C ILE A 803 21.22 21.72 5.94
N CYS A 804 21.46 20.91 6.99
CA CYS A 804 22.12 21.38 8.20
C CYS A 804 23.53 21.90 7.92
N GLN A 805 24.32 21.18 7.12
CA GLN A 805 25.65 21.62 6.67
C GLN A 805 25.57 22.94 5.91
N LEU A 806 24.61 23.06 4.98
CA LEU A 806 24.41 24.29 4.21
C LEU A 806 24.10 25.47 5.13
N LEU A 807 23.14 25.32 6.04
CA LEU A 807 22.75 26.39 6.96
C LEU A 807 23.92 26.82 7.84
N ILE A 808 24.65 25.87 8.43
CA ILE A 808 25.80 26.19 9.28
C ILE A 808 26.92 26.86 8.47
N SER A 809 27.20 26.38 7.25
CA SER A 809 28.20 26.99 6.36
C SER A 809 27.85 28.43 5.94
N LYS A 810 26.55 28.78 5.96
CA LYS A 810 26.04 30.12 5.68
C LYS A 810 25.90 30.99 6.95
N GLY A 811 26.35 30.49 8.09
CA GLY A 811 26.41 31.23 9.35
C GLY A 811 25.21 31.03 10.28
N ALA A 812 24.45 29.93 10.16
CA ALA A 812 23.38 29.62 11.10
C ALA A 812 23.94 29.41 12.51
N THR A 813 23.30 29.99 13.51
CA THR A 813 23.73 29.83 14.90
C THR A 813 23.34 28.44 15.40
N ILE A 814 24.35 27.64 15.76
CA ILE A 814 24.16 26.24 16.20
C ILE A 814 23.52 26.20 17.60
N ASP A 815 23.98 27.04 18.51
CA ASP A 815 23.69 26.96 19.94
C ASP A 815 22.51 27.83 20.39
N ASN A 816 21.46 27.86 19.55
CA ASN A 816 20.21 28.56 19.83
C ASN A 816 19.34 27.77 20.83
N ASP A 817 18.62 28.52 21.65
CA ASP A 817 17.71 27.99 22.65
C ASP A 817 16.38 27.52 22.02
N LEU A 818 16.10 26.22 22.13
CA LEU A 818 14.93 25.51 21.60
C LEU A 818 13.95 25.08 22.67
N TRP A 819 12.69 24.88 22.29
CA TRP A 819 11.76 24.13 23.10
C TRP A 819 11.84 22.61 22.85
N VAL A 820 12.40 21.85 23.78
CA VAL A 820 12.51 20.38 23.77
C VAL A 820 11.77 19.81 24.99
N ASN A 821 10.72 18.99 24.80
CA ASN A 821 9.98 18.32 25.90
C ASN A 821 9.58 19.23 27.08
N ARG A 822 9.05 20.44 26.80
CA ARG A 822 8.70 21.46 27.81
C ARG A 822 9.90 22.10 28.55
N SER A 823 11.11 21.88 28.05
CA SER A 823 12.37 22.47 28.54
C SER A 823 13.06 23.26 27.43
N LEU A 824 13.88 24.25 27.78
CA LEU A 824 14.66 25.00 26.81
C LEU A 824 15.99 24.26 26.56
N GLY A 825 16.30 23.70 25.39
CA GLY A 825 17.56 22.98 25.09
C GLY A 825 18.25 23.48 23.82
N LYS A 826 19.42 22.97 23.43
CA LYS A 826 20.12 23.39 22.20
C LYS A 826 19.90 22.40 21.04
N THR A 827 20.40 22.73 19.83
CA THR A 827 20.36 21.84 18.65
C THR A 827 20.90 20.44 18.95
N LEU A 828 22.02 20.35 19.66
CA LEU A 828 22.65 19.08 20.02
C LEU A 828 21.77 18.25 20.96
N HIS A 829 21.08 18.85 21.95
CA HIS A 829 20.13 18.13 22.81
C HIS A 829 19.02 17.46 21.99
N LYS A 830 18.50 18.16 20.99
CA LYS A 830 17.43 17.64 20.13
C LYS A 830 17.91 16.46 19.27
N ALA A 831 19.10 16.56 18.66
CA ALA A 831 19.71 15.48 17.89
C ALA A 831 19.97 14.24 18.76
N VAL A 832 20.49 14.44 19.98
CA VAL A 832 20.76 13.37 20.96
C VAL A 832 19.46 12.69 21.40
N MET A 833 18.44 13.49 21.74
CA MET A 833 17.13 12.98 22.17
C MET A 833 16.50 12.06 21.11
N LYS A 834 16.67 12.40 19.82
CA LYS A 834 16.14 11.62 18.70
C LYS A 834 16.98 10.40 18.34
N GLY A 835 18.18 10.26 18.90
CA GLY A 835 19.08 9.16 18.59
C GLY A 835 19.85 9.31 17.27
N TYR A 836 19.96 10.53 16.72
CA TYR A 836 20.60 10.76 15.42
C TYR A 836 22.13 10.86 15.57
N LEU A 837 22.82 9.72 15.57
CA LEU A 837 24.28 9.64 15.75
C LEU A 837 25.05 10.49 14.74
N ASP A 838 24.76 10.34 13.44
CA ASP A 838 25.47 11.06 12.37
C ASP A 838 25.23 12.58 12.44
N MET A 839 24.01 12.98 12.81
CA MET A 839 23.70 14.38 13.04
C MET A 839 24.45 14.94 14.26
N CYS A 840 24.58 14.16 15.34
CA CYS A 840 25.40 14.55 16.49
C CYS A 840 26.87 14.71 16.09
N GLN A 841 27.43 13.77 15.30
CA GLN A 841 28.81 13.88 14.79
C GLN A 841 29.00 15.14 13.96
N LEU A 842 28.05 15.43 13.07
CA LEU A 842 28.08 16.61 12.23
C LEU A 842 28.03 17.90 13.04
N LEU A 843 27.06 18.03 13.96
CA LEU A 843 26.91 19.22 14.80
C LEU A 843 28.17 19.48 15.64
N ILE A 844 28.75 18.43 16.24
CA ILE A 844 29.99 18.54 17.02
C ILE A 844 31.16 18.94 16.11
N ALA A 845 31.29 18.33 14.94
CA ALA A 845 32.34 18.68 13.97
C ALA A 845 32.23 20.14 13.49
N MET A 846 31.02 20.68 13.46
CA MET A 846 30.73 22.06 13.07
C MET A 846 30.77 23.06 14.25
N GLY A 847 31.13 22.60 15.45
CA GLY A 847 31.37 23.48 16.60
C GLY A 847 30.21 23.63 17.59
N ALA A 848 29.24 22.71 17.61
CA ALA A 848 28.23 22.67 18.68
C ALA A 848 28.88 22.52 20.06
N ALA A 849 28.40 23.28 21.05
CA ALA A 849 28.88 23.15 22.43
C ALA A 849 28.51 21.77 23.00
N ILE A 850 29.54 20.94 23.23
CA ILE A 850 29.39 19.55 23.70
C ILE A 850 28.71 19.50 25.09
N ASP A 851 29.01 20.46 25.95
CA ASP A 851 28.46 20.56 27.32
C ASP A 851 27.41 21.67 27.44
N ALA A 852 26.69 21.97 26.36
CA ALA A 852 25.57 22.90 26.40
C ALA A 852 24.53 22.48 27.45
N ILE A 853 24.03 23.40 28.25
CA ILE A 853 22.99 23.10 29.24
C ILE A 853 21.60 23.48 28.72
N ASN A 854 20.59 22.70 29.10
CA ASN A 854 19.17 23.03 28.91
C ASN A 854 18.60 23.76 30.16
N SER A 855 17.29 24.03 30.20
CA SER A 855 16.63 24.68 31.33
C SER A 855 16.59 23.85 32.62
N ARG A 856 16.97 22.57 32.57
CA ARG A 856 17.17 21.68 33.72
C ARG A 856 18.66 21.51 34.05
N GLU A 857 19.52 22.35 33.48
CA GLU A 857 20.98 22.25 33.58
C GLU A 857 21.55 20.91 33.05
N GLU A 858 20.79 20.18 32.24
CA GLU A 858 21.23 18.90 31.68
C GLU A 858 22.11 19.14 30.44
N THR A 859 23.28 18.51 30.43
CA THR A 859 24.14 18.43 29.23
C THR A 859 23.60 17.41 28.23
N PRO A 860 24.06 17.41 26.95
CA PRO A 860 23.66 16.39 25.98
C PRO A 860 24.01 14.98 26.45
N LEU A 861 25.06 14.82 27.27
CA LEU A 861 25.39 13.53 27.87
C LEU A 861 24.31 13.03 28.83
N HIS A 862 23.68 13.90 29.63
CA HIS A 862 22.55 13.52 30.48
C HIS A 862 21.39 12.97 29.65
N ILE A 863 21.05 13.66 28.54
CA ILE A 863 19.97 13.23 27.63
C ILE A 863 20.33 11.94 26.89
N ALA A 864 21.59 11.75 26.48
CA ALA A 864 22.04 10.52 25.83
C ALA A 864 21.90 9.30 26.77
N VAL A 865 22.22 9.50 28.06
CA VAL A 865 22.05 8.48 29.09
C VAL A 865 20.57 8.24 29.41
N GLU A 866 19.78 9.31 29.49
CA GLU A 866 18.34 9.22 29.74
C GLU A 866 17.63 8.42 28.64
N THR A 867 18.00 8.66 27.38
CA THR A 867 17.45 7.95 26.21
C THR A 867 18.01 6.55 26.02
N GLY A 868 19.10 6.19 26.72
CA GLY A 868 19.71 4.87 26.64
C GLY A 868 20.57 4.63 25.40
N ASN A 869 20.96 5.68 24.67
CA ASN A 869 21.72 5.57 23.43
C ASN A 869 23.24 5.43 23.70
N LEU A 870 23.72 4.18 23.78
CA LEU A 870 25.12 3.87 24.09
C LEU A 870 26.12 4.49 23.11
N ASP A 871 25.83 4.45 21.80
CA ASP A 871 26.75 4.96 20.77
C ASP A 871 26.91 6.49 20.85
N ILE A 872 25.83 7.21 21.16
CA ILE A 872 25.88 8.65 21.36
C ILE A 872 26.62 8.99 22.65
N CYS A 873 26.45 8.21 23.72
CA CYS A 873 27.25 8.35 24.93
C CYS A 873 28.75 8.16 24.63
N GLN A 874 29.11 7.13 23.87
CA GLN A 874 30.51 6.91 23.46
C GLN A 874 31.05 8.06 22.61
N LEU A 875 30.26 8.57 21.66
CA LEU A 875 30.63 9.71 20.84
C LEU A 875 30.90 10.96 21.69
N LEU A 876 29.95 11.37 22.53
CA LEU A 876 30.07 12.56 23.38
C LEU A 876 31.29 12.47 24.30
N LEU A 877 31.49 11.33 24.95
CA LEU A 877 32.65 11.09 25.82
C LEU A 877 33.98 11.10 25.04
N SER A 878 34.00 10.52 23.82
CA SER A 878 35.20 10.55 22.96
C SER A 878 35.59 11.96 22.50
N LYS A 879 34.61 12.88 22.47
CA LYS A 879 34.81 14.29 22.10
C LYS A 879 35.02 15.20 23.31
N GLY A 880 35.10 14.64 24.53
CA GLY A 880 35.46 15.38 25.74
C GLY A 880 34.29 15.93 26.53
N ALA A 881 33.08 15.36 26.40
CA ALA A 881 31.95 15.74 27.25
C ALA A 881 32.27 15.56 28.74
N ALA A 882 31.81 16.50 29.56
CA ALA A 882 31.99 16.48 31.00
C ALA A 882 31.24 15.29 31.63
N ILE A 883 32.01 14.27 32.02
CA ILE A 883 31.47 12.99 32.51
C ILE A 883 30.68 13.09 33.81
N ASP A 884 31.08 14.02 34.68
CA ASP A 884 30.48 14.29 35.99
C ASP A 884 29.76 15.65 36.02
N ALA A 885 29.28 16.13 34.85
CA ALA A 885 28.38 17.27 34.83
C ALA A 885 27.15 17.02 35.72
N ILE A 886 26.57 18.07 36.28
CA ILE A 886 25.41 17.96 37.18
C ILE A 886 24.22 18.72 36.63
N ASN A 887 23.02 18.18 36.84
CA ASN A 887 21.76 18.86 36.54
C ASN A 887 21.22 19.63 37.77
N ILE A 888 20.01 20.21 37.65
CA ILE A 888 19.35 20.96 38.75
C ILE A 888 19.14 20.13 40.04
N TRP A 889 19.12 18.80 39.96
CA TRP A 889 19.02 17.89 41.10
C TRP A 889 20.38 17.44 41.64
N LYS A 890 21.47 18.02 41.14
CA LYS A 890 22.86 17.62 41.37
C LYS A 890 23.17 16.18 40.95
N GLU A 891 22.35 15.60 40.07
CA GLU A 891 22.56 14.25 39.58
C GLU A 891 23.58 14.27 38.44
N THR A 892 24.54 13.35 38.48
CA THR A 892 25.50 13.11 37.39
C THR A 892 24.91 12.15 36.34
N PRO A 893 25.46 12.06 35.12
CA PRO A 893 25.06 11.04 34.16
C PRO A 893 25.08 9.61 34.73
N LEU A 894 25.98 9.30 35.67
CA LEU A 894 26.01 7.99 36.33
C LEU A 894 24.75 7.76 37.20
N HIS A 895 24.24 8.77 37.90
CA HIS A 895 22.98 8.65 38.65
C HIS A 895 21.81 8.30 37.73
N ILE A 896 21.70 9.00 36.58
CA ILE A 896 20.64 8.75 35.59
C ILE A 896 20.77 7.34 34.99
N ALA A 897 21.99 6.91 34.64
CA ALA A 897 22.24 5.58 34.09
C ALA A 897 21.79 4.46 35.05
N VAL A 898 22.03 4.65 36.34
CA VAL A 898 21.61 3.73 37.41
C VAL A 898 20.08 3.73 37.56
N MET A 899 19.45 4.89 37.57
CA MET A 899 17.99 5.01 37.65
C MET A 899 17.28 4.34 36.47
N ASN A 900 17.86 4.45 35.26
CA ASN A 900 17.37 3.80 34.05
C ASN A 900 17.73 2.31 33.95
N ARG A 901 18.43 1.76 34.95
CA ARG A 901 18.85 0.35 35.02
C ARG A 901 19.70 -0.09 33.83
N ASN A 902 20.44 0.81 33.20
CA ASN A 902 21.21 0.52 32.00
C ASN A 902 22.66 0.15 32.36
N LEU A 903 22.92 -1.16 32.53
CA LEU A 903 24.22 -1.69 32.93
C LEU A 903 25.35 -1.31 31.95
N ASN A 904 25.08 -1.34 30.65
CA ASN A 904 26.09 -1.04 29.62
C ASN A 904 26.56 0.42 29.68
N ILE A 905 25.63 1.36 29.88
CA ILE A 905 25.98 2.77 30.04
C ILE A 905 26.69 3.01 31.38
N CYS A 906 26.27 2.34 32.46
CA CYS A 906 26.99 2.40 33.73
C CYS A 906 28.45 1.92 33.57
N GLN A 907 28.67 0.79 32.90
CA GLN A 907 30.02 0.27 32.61
C GLN A 907 30.83 1.26 31.78
N LEU A 908 30.22 1.85 30.73
CA LEU A 908 30.87 2.84 29.89
C LEU A 908 31.33 4.06 30.70
N LEU A 909 30.43 4.69 31.47
CA LEU A 909 30.73 5.87 32.28
C LEU A 909 31.84 5.57 33.30
N ILE A 910 31.75 4.45 34.02
CA ILE A 910 32.78 4.07 35.00
C ILE A 910 34.12 3.80 34.30
N SER A 911 34.11 3.13 33.14
CA SER A 911 35.34 2.87 32.36
C SER A 911 36.03 4.14 31.86
N LYS A 912 35.26 5.23 31.68
CA LYS A 912 35.75 6.55 31.26
C LYS A 912 36.08 7.47 32.43
N GLY A 913 35.99 6.99 33.68
CA GLY A 913 36.42 7.70 34.88
C GLY A 913 35.33 8.49 35.60
N ALA A 914 34.05 8.12 35.44
CA ALA A 914 32.96 8.75 36.20
C ALA A 914 33.15 8.57 37.70
N THR A 915 32.86 9.62 38.48
CA THR A 915 32.98 9.58 39.94
C THR A 915 31.92 8.64 40.54
N ILE A 916 32.37 7.52 41.09
CA ILE A 916 31.50 6.43 41.57
C ILE A 916 30.66 6.85 42.78
N ASP A 917 31.24 7.65 43.69
CA ASP A 917 30.60 8.13 44.91
C ASP A 917 30.15 9.60 44.80
N ALA A 918 29.81 10.06 43.58
CA ALA A 918 29.18 11.36 43.40
C ALA A 918 27.88 11.45 44.22
N ILE A 919 27.49 12.65 44.65
CA ILE A 919 26.31 12.83 45.49
C ILE A 919 25.28 13.73 44.81
N ASP A 920 24.00 13.36 44.89
CA ASP A 920 22.89 14.18 44.41
C ASP A 920 22.40 15.21 45.46
N SER A 921 21.31 15.91 45.15
CA SER A 921 20.69 16.92 46.03
C SER A 921 20.23 16.36 47.40
N LYS A 922 20.00 15.05 47.50
CA LYS A 922 19.66 14.33 48.74
C LYS A 922 20.89 13.64 49.36
N LYS A 923 22.10 14.01 48.92
CA LYS A 923 23.37 13.36 49.28
C LYS A 923 23.40 11.85 48.96
N LYS A 924 22.51 11.35 48.10
CA LYS A 924 22.52 9.92 47.73
C LYS A 924 23.60 9.70 46.68
N THR A 925 24.33 8.60 46.84
CA THR A 925 25.31 8.12 45.84
C THR A 925 24.63 7.27 44.76
N PRO A 926 25.29 6.99 43.62
CA PRO A 926 24.82 6.01 42.64
C PRO A 926 24.49 4.65 43.28
N LEU A 927 25.23 4.23 44.32
CA LEU A 927 24.93 2.97 45.04
C LEU A 927 23.58 3.04 45.76
N HIS A 928 23.28 4.15 46.47
CA HIS A 928 21.98 4.34 47.11
C HIS A 928 20.84 4.26 46.09
N ARG A 929 21.00 4.87 44.91
CA ARG A 929 20.01 4.82 43.83
C ARG A 929 19.90 3.40 43.25
N ALA A 930 21.00 2.68 43.07
CA ALA A 930 21.00 1.31 42.55
C ALA A 930 20.26 0.34 43.48
N VAL A 931 20.49 0.49 44.79
CA VAL A 931 19.79 -0.27 45.84
C VAL A 931 18.30 0.05 45.84
N ALA A 932 17.95 1.33 45.83
CA ALA A 932 16.55 1.76 45.79
C ALA A 932 15.78 1.23 44.56
N MET A 933 16.48 1.08 43.42
CA MET A 933 15.91 0.50 42.20
C MET A 933 15.87 -1.03 42.21
N GLY A 934 16.49 -1.69 43.18
CA GLY A 934 16.53 -3.15 43.29
C GLY A 934 17.42 -3.84 42.24
N ASN A 935 18.35 -3.13 41.60
CA ASN A 935 19.19 -3.71 40.54
C ASN A 935 20.50 -4.29 41.12
N GLN A 936 20.48 -5.60 41.36
CA GLN A 936 21.63 -6.31 41.95
C GLN A 936 22.89 -6.25 41.07
N GLU A 937 22.76 -6.33 39.74
CA GLU A 937 23.91 -6.31 38.82
C GLU A 937 24.64 -4.96 38.84
N ILE A 938 23.89 -3.86 38.85
CA ILE A 938 24.47 -2.52 38.96
C ILE A 938 25.08 -2.30 40.35
N CYS A 939 24.46 -2.81 41.42
CA CYS A 939 25.05 -2.78 42.77
C CYS A 939 26.39 -3.53 42.78
N GLN A 940 26.45 -4.74 42.21
CA GLN A 940 27.68 -5.52 42.10
C GLN A 940 28.75 -4.77 41.29
N LEU A 941 28.36 -4.15 40.16
CA LEU A 941 29.27 -3.38 39.34
C LEU A 941 29.88 -2.21 40.12
N LEU A 942 29.06 -1.37 40.76
CA LEU A 942 29.52 -0.21 41.53
C LEU A 942 30.46 -0.64 42.66
N ILE A 943 30.09 -1.66 43.44
CA ILE A 943 30.92 -2.19 44.53
C ILE A 943 32.25 -2.76 44.00
N SER A 944 32.21 -3.53 42.90
CA SER A 944 33.41 -4.10 42.28
C SER A 944 34.40 -3.04 41.76
N LYS A 945 33.90 -1.84 41.47
CA LYS A 945 34.68 -0.70 40.97
C LYS A 945 35.10 0.28 42.07
N GLY A 946 34.78 -0.02 43.33
CA GLY A 946 35.26 0.73 44.50
C GLY A 946 34.25 1.71 45.09
N ALA A 947 32.95 1.53 44.88
CA ALA A 947 31.93 2.32 45.57
C ALA A 947 32.01 2.10 47.09
N THR A 948 31.97 3.20 47.85
CA THR A 948 31.99 3.14 49.31
C THR A 948 30.61 2.71 49.84
N ILE A 949 30.57 1.59 50.54
CA ILE A 949 29.33 0.89 50.93
C ILE A 949 28.56 1.65 52.03
N ASP A 950 29.29 2.23 52.99
CA ASP A 950 28.71 2.90 54.17
C ASP A 950 28.61 4.42 54.00
N ASN A 951 28.61 4.95 52.77
CA ASN A 951 28.25 6.35 52.54
C ASN A 951 26.84 6.62 53.07
N VAL A 952 26.61 7.82 53.60
CA VAL A 952 25.32 8.22 54.19
C VAL A 952 24.63 9.29 53.35
N ASP A 953 23.31 9.22 53.26
CA ASP A 953 22.49 10.20 52.55
C ASP A 953 22.08 11.39 53.45
N SER A 954 21.15 12.24 52.97
CA SER A 954 20.65 13.40 53.73
C SER A 954 19.91 13.04 55.03
N LEU A 955 19.41 11.81 55.16
CA LEU A 955 18.78 11.27 56.36
C LEU A 955 19.80 10.52 57.24
N GLY A 956 21.07 10.48 56.85
CA GLY A 956 22.10 9.69 57.53
C GLY A 956 22.02 8.19 57.22
N GLU A 957 21.18 7.79 56.26
CA GLU A 957 20.97 6.38 55.93
C GLU A 957 22.10 5.86 55.05
N THR A 958 22.61 4.68 55.38
CA THR A 958 23.53 3.94 54.49
C THR A 958 22.76 3.16 53.43
N SER A 959 23.46 2.70 52.40
CA SER A 959 22.86 1.83 51.37
C SER A 959 22.23 0.55 51.94
N LEU A 960 22.69 0.07 53.11
CA LEU A 960 22.05 -1.06 53.81
C LEU A 960 20.67 -0.69 54.39
N HIS A 961 20.51 0.51 54.95
CA HIS A 961 19.20 0.98 55.42
C HIS A 961 18.18 1.02 54.27
N THR A 962 18.58 1.58 53.12
CA THR A 962 17.72 1.62 51.92
C THR A 962 17.41 0.22 51.38
N ALA A 963 18.33 -0.74 51.47
CA ALA A 963 18.11 -2.12 51.03
C ALA A 963 17.07 -2.85 51.90
N VAL A 964 17.10 -2.58 53.21
CA VAL A 964 16.13 -3.12 54.17
C VAL A 964 14.75 -2.50 53.94
N GLU A 965 14.66 -1.17 53.78
CA GLU A 965 13.40 -0.46 53.51
C GLU A 965 12.73 -0.97 52.21
N THR A 966 13.53 -1.28 51.19
CA THR A 966 13.03 -1.84 49.92
C THR A 966 12.75 -3.34 49.95
N LYS A 967 12.94 -4.01 51.10
CA LYS A 967 12.69 -5.45 51.31
C LYS A 967 13.43 -6.36 50.33
N ASN A 968 14.64 -5.98 49.93
CA ASN A 968 15.42 -6.76 48.96
C ASN A 968 16.53 -7.57 49.64
N ILE A 969 16.19 -8.78 50.08
CA ILE A 969 17.11 -9.67 50.80
C ILE A 969 18.41 -9.97 50.02
N TYR A 970 18.34 -10.09 48.70
CA TYR A 970 19.53 -10.40 47.88
C TYR A 970 20.52 -9.23 47.84
N ILE A 971 20.02 -7.99 47.85
CA ILE A 971 20.87 -6.81 47.95
C ILE A 971 21.41 -6.64 49.37
N CYS A 972 20.60 -6.91 50.41
CA CYS A 972 21.08 -6.95 51.79
C CYS A 972 22.23 -7.97 51.96
N GLN A 973 22.05 -9.20 51.45
CA GLN A 973 23.09 -10.23 51.45
C GLN A 973 24.35 -9.77 50.70
N LEU A 974 24.18 -9.15 49.53
CA LEU A 974 25.30 -8.62 48.75
C LEU A 974 26.08 -7.55 49.54
N LEU A 975 25.41 -6.55 50.10
CA LEU A 975 26.03 -5.46 50.84
C LEU A 975 26.77 -5.99 52.08
N ILE A 976 26.13 -6.86 52.87
CA ILE A 976 26.74 -7.48 54.05
C ILE A 976 27.95 -8.34 53.66
N SER A 977 27.85 -9.15 52.61
CA SER A 977 28.97 -9.97 52.11
C SER A 977 30.18 -9.16 51.66
N LYS A 978 29.97 -7.88 51.33
CA LYS A 978 31.01 -6.93 50.91
C LYS A 978 31.47 -5.99 52.04
N GLY A 979 30.99 -6.20 53.26
CA GLY A 979 31.47 -5.50 54.45
C GLY A 979 30.61 -4.32 54.91
N ALA A 980 29.33 -4.23 54.50
CA ALA A 980 28.40 -3.24 55.03
C ALA A 980 28.23 -3.40 56.54
N ARG A 981 28.22 -2.28 57.28
CA ARG A 981 28.00 -2.30 58.73
C ARG A 981 26.53 -2.57 59.05
N ALA A 982 26.25 -3.73 59.66
CA ALA A 982 24.92 -4.11 60.13
C ALA A 982 24.37 -3.17 61.23
N ASP A 983 25.27 -2.51 61.98
CA ASP A 983 24.96 -1.54 63.05
C ASP A 983 25.31 -0.09 62.64
N ALA A 984 25.18 0.25 61.36
CA ALA A 984 25.18 1.66 60.97
C ALA A 984 23.96 2.36 61.60
N ILE A 985 24.07 3.65 61.92
CA ILE A 985 22.96 4.45 62.48
C ILE A 985 22.59 5.58 61.53
N ASN A 986 21.29 5.83 61.36
CA ASN A 986 20.79 6.99 60.64
C ASN A 986 20.67 8.24 61.56
N SER A 987 20.13 9.35 61.05
CA SER A 987 19.97 10.60 61.83
C SER A 987 18.99 10.47 63.00
N CYS A 988 18.17 9.42 63.03
CA CYS A 988 17.26 9.09 64.14
C CYS A 988 17.87 8.07 65.12
N ASN A 989 19.19 7.78 65.01
CA ASN A 989 19.88 6.69 65.71
C ASN A 989 19.30 5.29 65.45
N GLN A 990 18.49 5.11 64.40
CA GLN A 990 17.95 3.79 64.06
C GLN A 990 19.01 2.98 63.31
N THR A 991 19.13 1.70 63.65
CA THR A 991 19.93 0.72 62.90
C THR A 991 19.12 0.07 61.78
N PRO A 992 19.74 -0.58 60.78
CA PRO A 992 19.03 -1.38 59.79
C PRO A 992 18.09 -2.43 60.42
N LEU A 993 18.40 -2.94 61.61
CA LEU A 993 17.55 -3.89 62.33
C LEU A 993 16.25 -3.24 62.85
N HIS A 994 16.28 -1.97 63.27
CA HIS A 994 15.05 -1.24 63.62
C HIS A 994 14.10 -1.18 62.41
N ILE A 995 14.64 -0.80 61.25
CA ILE A 995 13.87 -0.70 60.00
C ILE A 995 13.37 -2.08 59.54
N ALA A 996 14.18 -3.14 59.66
CA ALA A 996 13.78 -4.50 59.25
C ALA A 996 12.59 -5.02 60.06
N VAL A 997 12.56 -4.69 61.35
CA VAL A 997 11.47 -5.08 62.26
C VAL A 997 10.23 -4.21 62.04
N ASP A 998 10.39 -2.91 61.85
CA ASP A 998 9.30 -1.98 61.53
C ASP A 998 8.61 -2.33 60.21
N THR A 999 9.41 -2.75 59.21
CA THR A 999 8.91 -3.18 57.90
C THR A 999 8.41 -4.64 57.89
N GLU A 1000 8.44 -5.34 59.02
CA GLU A 1000 7.96 -6.71 59.20
C GLU A 1000 8.67 -7.79 58.35
N ASP A 1001 9.95 -7.60 58.01
CA ASP A 1001 10.72 -8.56 57.20
C ASP A 1001 11.56 -9.51 58.09
N LEU A 1002 11.02 -10.71 58.34
CA LEU A 1002 11.65 -11.73 59.20
C LEU A 1002 13.00 -12.22 58.63
N ASP A 1003 13.07 -12.46 57.32
CA ASP A 1003 14.26 -13.04 56.70
C ASP A 1003 15.43 -12.05 56.71
N ILE A 1004 15.15 -10.77 56.44
CA ILE A 1004 16.14 -9.69 56.54
C ILE A 1004 16.56 -9.46 58.01
N SER A 1005 15.61 -9.51 58.95
CA SER A 1005 15.91 -9.38 60.38
C SER A 1005 16.87 -10.49 60.86
N LEU A 1006 16.61 -11.75 60.48
CA LEU A 1006 17.49 -12.89 60.79
C LEU A 1006 18.86 -12.77 60.10
N LEU A 1007 18.90 -12.25 58.87
CA LEU A 1007 20.13 -11.99 58.15
C LEU A 1007 21.00 -10.95 58.87
N LEU A 1008 20.41 -9.86 59.36
CA LEU A 1008 21.13 -8.81 60.09
C LEU A 1008 21.66 -9.33 61.44
N ILE A 1009 20.83 -10.05 62.20
CA ILE A 1009 21.23 -10.63 63.50
C ILE A 1009 22.38 -11.64 63.32
N SER A 1010 22.27 -12.52 62.31
CA SER A 1010 23.33 -13.52 62.03
C SER A 1010 24.65 -12.91 61.57
N ASN A 1011 24.65 -11.64 61.13
CA ASN A 1011 25.83 -10.89 60.73
C ASN A 1011 26.24 -9.79 61.73
N GLY A 1012 25.82 -9.94 62.99
CA GLY A 1012 26.33 -9.15 64.11
C GLY A 1012 25.57 -7.86 64.40
N ALA A 1013 24.32 -7.73 63.96
CA ALA A 1013 23.47 -6.60 64.36
C ALA A 1013 23.12 -6.65 65.86
N THR A 1014 23.25 -5.53 66.56
CA THR A 1014 22.93 -5.39 67.99
C THR A 1014 21.41 -5.31 68.20
N ILE A 1015 20.88 -6.27 68.95
CA ILE A 1015 19.42 -6.41 69.23
C ILE A 1015 18.97 -5.40 70.29
N ASP A 1016 19.90 -4.88 71.09
CA ASP A 1016 19.70 -3.92 72.17
C ASP A 1016 20.10 -2.49 71.81
N ALA A 1017 20.43 -2.24 70.52
CA ALA A 1017 20.64 -0.88 70.04
C ALA A 1017 19.38 -0.02 70.28
N THR A 1018 19.58 1.24 70.65
CA THR A 1018 18.49 2.19 70.93
C THR A 1018 18.46 3.32 69.91
N ASP A 1019 17.26 3.70 69.47
CA ASP A 1019 17.05 4.88 68.63
C ASP A 1019 17.00 6.18 69.46
N PHE A 1020 16.67 7.33 68.83
CA PHE A 1020 16.59 8.62 69.50
C PHE A 1020 15.51 8.70 70.59
N MET A 1021 14.49 7.83 70.55
CA MET A 1021 13.43 7.72 71.56
C MET A 1021 13.77 6.69 72.66
N ASN A 1022 14.98 6.12 72.63
CA ASN A 1022 15.41 4.97 73.45
C ASN A 1022 14.61 3.69 73.18
N GLU A 1023 13.97 3.57 72.02
CA GLU A 1023 13.29 2.36 71.61
C GLU A 1023 14.29 1.41 70.97
N THR A 1024 14.18 0.12 71.30
CA THR A 1024 15.00 -0.96 70.71
C THR A 1024 14.23 -1.65 69.59
N PRO A 1025 14.87 -2.44 68.70
CA PRO A 1025 14.14 -3.24 67.70
C PRO A 1025 13.06 -4.14 68.32
N LEU A 1026 13.22 -4.56 69.57
CA LEU A 1026 12.20 -5.33 70.30
C LEU A 1026 10.93 -4.51 70.59
N HIS A 1027 11.06 -3.20 70.87
CA HIS A 1027 9.91 -2.31 71.04
C HIS A 1027 9.12 -2.19 69.73
N TYR A 1028 9.81 -2.04 68.60
CA TYR A 1028 9.20 -2.05 67.27
C TYR A 1028 8.47 -3.37 67.00
N ALA A 1029 9.09 -4.53 67.27
CA ALA A 1029 8.47 -5.86 67.10
C ALA A 1029 7.22 -6.06 67.97
N ALA A 1030 7.24 -5.54 69.20
CA ALA A 1030 6.09 -5.61 70.10
C ALA A 1030 4.93 -4.74 69.61
N SER A 1031 5.22 -3.67 68.87
CA SER A 1031 4.23 -2.75 68.32
C SER A 1031 3.61 -3.21 67.00
N SER A 1032 4.36 -3.93 66.15
CA SER A 1032 3.95 -4.36 64.80
C SER A 1032 3.13 -5.67 64.75
N GLY A 1033 3.00 -6.41 65.85
CA GLY A 1033 1.99 -7.46 66.03
C GLY A 1033 2.20 -8.81 65.29
N GLU A 1034 2.89 -8.85 64.14
CA GLU A 1034 3.12 -10.10 63.38
C GLU A 1034 4.47 -10.79 63.65
N LEU A 1035 5.54 -10.03 63.88
CA LEU A 1035 6.86 -10.57 64.26
C LEU A 1035 6.87 -10.94 65.75
N LYS A 1036 6.80 -12.25 66.08
CA LYS A 1036 6.91 -12.67 67.48
C LYS A 1036 8.25 -12.19 68.05
N ALA A 1037 8.21 -11.39 69.12
CA ALA A 1037 9.36 -10.97 69.92
C ALA A 1037 10.32 -12.13 70.27
N SER A 1038 9.78 -13.36 70.44
CA SER A 1038 10.53 -14.58 70.73
C SER A 1038 11.48 -15.03 69.60
N THR A 1039 11.25 -14.59 68.36
CA THR A 1039 12.05 -14.99 67.19
C THR A 1039 13.31 -14.14 67.01
N ILE A 1040 13.34 -12.95 67.63
CA ILE A 1040 14.47 -11.99 67.56
C ILE A 1040 15.48 -12.26 68.68
N THR A 1041 15.10 -12.98 69.76
CA THR A 1041 15.99 -13.34 70.87
C THR A 1041 16.57 -14.75 70.69
N PRO A 1042 17.89 -14.94 70.46
CA PRO A 1042 18.52 -16.22 70.67
C PRO A 1042 18.68 -16.46 72.18
N ASN A 1043 18.32 -17.65 72.66
CA ASN A 1043 18.47 -18.14 74.04
C ASN A 1043 19.66 -17.52 74.80
N TYR A 1044 19.39 -16.55 75.66
CA TYR A 1044 20.24 -16.19 76.80
C TYR A 1044 19.35 -16.09 78.04
N GLY A 1045 19.74 -16.82 79.08
CA GLY A 1045 18.99 -16.96 80.30
C GLY A 1045 18.95 -15.69 81.15
N THR A 1046 17.81 -15.55 81.84
CA THR A 1046 17.56 -14.80 83.10
C THR A 1046 17.70 -13.26 83.11
N ALA A 1047 16.59 -12.62 83.54
CA ALA A 1047 16.29 -11.18 83.70
C ALA A 1047 17.17 -10.43 84.73
N PRO A 1048 17.02 -9.09 84.93
CA PRO A 1048 15.92 -8.57 85.79
C PRO A 1048 15.33 -7.15 85.44
N SER A 1049 14.01 -7.03 85.69
CA SER A 1049 13.20 -5.90 86.23
C SER A 1049 13.50 -4.41 85.93
N HIS A 1050 12.47 -3.69 85.44
CA HIS A 1050 11.94 -2.42 85.99
C HIS A 1050 10.52 -2.19 85.39
N GLN A 1051 9.43 -2.59 86.05
CA GLN A 1051 8.56 -1.85 86.99
C GLN A 1051 7.89 -0.55 86.48
N GLU A 1052 6.55 -0.62 86.48
CA GLU A 1052 5.52 0.38 86.17
C GLU A 1052 5.51 1.62 87.10
N ILE A 1053 5.27 2.83 86.57
CA ILE A 1053 4.59 3.99 87.22
C ILE A 1053 3.94 4.86 86.11
N VAL A 1054 2.63 4.83 85.85
CA VAL A 1054 1.51 5.65 86.39
C VAL A 1054 1.52 7.17 86.08
N ARG A 1055 0.62 7.55 85.16
CA ARG A 1055 -0.28 8.74 85.05
C ARG A 1055 0.16 10.20 85.36
N SER A 1056 -0.23 11.06 84.41
CA SER A 1056 -0.99 12.34 84.51
C SER A 1056 -0.35 13.63 85.04
N GLY A 1057 -0.65 14.74 84.34
CA GLY A 1057 -0.54 16.15 84.81
C GLY A 1057 0.23 17.04 83.83
N GLU A 1058 -0.42 17.58 82.80
CA GLU A 1058 -0.92 18.98 82.71
C GLU A 1058 0.15 20.10 82.63
N CYS A 1059 0.20 20.70 81.43
CA CYS A 1059 0.32 22.13 81.11
C CYS A 1059 1.54 22.94 81.60
N ALA A 1060 2.40 23.38 80.67
CA ALA A 1060 2.25 24.69 80.00
C ALA A 1060 3.56 25.13 79.29
N ASN A 1061 3.42 25.37 77.98
CA ASN A 1061 4.12 26.32 77.09
C ASN A 1061 5.52 26.85 77.45
N THR A 1062 6.50 26.65 76.55
CA THR A 1062 6.97 27.65 75.56
C THR A 1062 7.89 26.99 74.51
N GLU A 1063 7.63 27.28 73.23
CA GLU A 1063 8.58 27.37 72.09
C GLU A 1063 9.53 26.18 71.82
N ASP A 1064 9.10 25.21 71.02
CA ASP A 1064 9.46 25.07 69.60
C ASP A 1064 9.00 23.70 69.04
N CYS A 1065 8.56 23.70 67.78
CA CYS A 1065 8.01 22.57 67.01
C CYS A 1065 6.56 22.16 67.36
N PRO A 1066 5.65 22.07 66.36
CA PRO A 1066 5.32 20.73 65.86
C PRO A 1066 4.89 20.63 64.39
N ARG A 1067 5.12 19.45 63.80
CA ARG A 1067 4.21 18.88 62.80
C ARG A 1067 2.91 18.47 63.49
N GLY A 1068 1.77 18.86 62.94
CA GLY A 1068 0.44 18.43 63.39
C GLY A 1068 -0.54 18.30 62.22
N ILE A 1069 -1.02 17.07 62.05
CA ILE A 1069 -1.92 16.50 61.03
C ILE A 1069 -3.38 16.94 61.23
N LEU A 1070 -4.16 17.07 60.15
CA LEU A 1070 -5.61 16.73 60.09
C LEU A 1070 -5.90 16.13 58.69
N LYS A 1071 -6.21 14.83 58.57
CA LYS A 1071 -7.55 14.19 58.50
C LYS A 1071 -8.46 14.82 57.44
N GLY A 1072 -9.09 14.11 56.50
CA GLY A 1072 -9.23 12.69 56.15
C GLY A 1072 -10.35 12.60 55.08
N GLU A 1073 -10.48 11.48 54.37
CA GLU A 1073 -11.75 10.80 54.01
C GLU A 1073 -11.51 9.67 53.00
N GLU A 1074 -12.29 8.61 53.20
CA GLU A 1074 -12.21 7.24 52.67
C GLU A 1074 -12.58 7.11 51.17
N VAL A 1075 -12.21 5.99 50.53
CA VAL A 1075 -13.11 5.00 49.88
C VAL A 1075 -12.28 3.90 49.16
N ASP A 1076 -12.35 2.69 49.75
CA ASP A 1076 -12.47 1.32 49.22
C ASP A 1076 -11.64 0.71 48.05
N GLN A 1077 -10.86 -0.33 48.45
CA GLN A 1077 -10.71 -1.69 47.88
C GLN A 1077 -9.77 -2.00 46.68
N PRO A 1078 -9.25 -3.24 46.52
CA PRO A 1078 -8.50 -4.06 47.50
C PRO A 1078 -7.27 -4.81 46.91
N ASN A 1079 -6.42 -5.35 47.80
CA ASN A 1079 -5.42 -6.41 47.54
C ASN A 1079 -6.10 -7.76 47.20
N PHE A 1080 -5.43 -8.65 46.44
CA PHE A 1080 -5.08 -10.02 46.89
C PHE A 1080 -4.29 -10.87 45.85
N LEU A 1081 -3.15 -11.36 46.36
CA LEU A 1081 -2.28 -12.51 46.10
C LEU A 1081 -2.80 -13.82 45.41
N LEU A 1082 -1.83 -14.52 44.76
CA LEU A 1082 -1.53 -15.99 44.69
C LEU A 1082 -1.74 -16.84 43.39
N LEU A 1083 -0.63 -17.52 43.03
CA LEU A 1083 -0.42 -18.92 42.55
C LEU A 1083 -0.50 -19.37 41.05
N ARG A 1084 0.66 -19.88 40.58
CA ARG A 1084 0.98 -21.09 39.73
C ARG A 1084 0.23 -21.40 38.39
N ILE A 1085 1.03 -21.38 37.30
CA ILE A 1085 1.24 -22.37 36.17
C ILE A 1085 0.04 -22.74 35.22
N PRO A 1086 0.24 -22.88 33.87
CA PRO A 1086 -0.79 -22.92 32.79
C PRO A 1086 -1.32 -24.36 32.52
N PRO A 1087 -2.32 -24.70 31.64
CA PRO A 1087 -2.54 -24.25 30.24
C PRO A 1087 -4.00 -24.18 29.71
N LYS A 1088 -4.12 -23.82 28.40
CA LYS A 1088 -5.26 -23.93 27.45
C LYS A 1088 -6.26 -22.77 27.31
N LEU A 1089 -6.30 -22.26 26.07
CA LEU A 1089 -7.41 -21.58 25.36
C LEU A 1089 -8.80 -22.19 25.70
N PRO A 1090 -9.88 -21.37 25.76
CA PRO A 1090 -10.64 -21.06 24.53
C PRO A 1090 -11.32 -19.67 24.47
N ARG A 1091 -11.62 -19.26 23.22
CA ARG A 1091 -12.79 -18.47 22.75
C ARG A 1091 -13.52 -17.56 23.77
N SER A 1092 -13.40 -16.23 23.58
CA SER A 1092 -14.53 -15.28 23.44
C SER A 1092 -14.06 -13.84 23.67
N MET A 1093 -13.91 -13.07 22.58
CA MET A 1093 -14.10 -11.62 22.56
C MET A 1093 -14.64 -11.24 21.17
N PHE A 1094 -15.84 -11.71 20.88
CA PHE A 1094 -16.88 -10.81 20.43
C PHE A 1094 -17.69 -10.51 21.69
N ASP A 1095 -17.76 -9.26 22.13
CA ASP A 1095 -19.00 -8.81 22.76
C ASP A 1095 -19.46 -7.53 22.04
N PRO A 1096 -20.73 -7.48 21.62
CA PRO A 1096 -21.25 -6.58 20.61
C PRO A 1096 -21.78 -5.33 21.29
N LYS A 1097 -21.04 -4.21 21.21
CA LYS A 1097 -21.59 -2.90 21.56
C LYS A 1097 -20.86 -1.72 20.92
N VAL A 1098 -20.42 -1.91 19.68
CA VAL A 1098 -20.29 -0.85 18.67
C VAL A 1098 -20.93 -1.33 17.36
N VAL A 1099 -22.16 -1.85 17.48
CA VAL A 1099 -23.10 -2.02 16.36
C VAL A 1099 -24.39 -1.35 16.78
N GLN A 1100 -24.38 -0.02 16.76
CA GLN A 1100 -25.55 0.86 16.69
C GLN A 1100 -25.03 2.30 16.57
N ASN A 1101 -24.52 2.62 15.37
CA ASN A 1101 -24.50 3.96 14.74
C ASN A 1101 -23.64 3.96 13.46
N ILE A 1102 -23.83 2.96 12.59
CA ILE A 1102 -23.46 3.06 11.17
C ILE A 1102 -24.63 2.52 10.33
N GLU A 1103 -25.83 3.07 10.56
CA GLU A 1103 -26.87 3.12 9.53
C GLU A 1103 -26.94 4.58 9.10
N GLY A 1104 -26.26 4.91 8.00
CA GLY A 1104 -26.26 6.28 7.50
C GLY A 1104 -25.17 6.68 6.51
N SER A 1105 -24.25 5.79 6.13
CA SER A 1105 -23.32 6.08 5.01
C SER A 1105 -23.61 5.14 3.85
N THR A 1106 -24.39 5.62 2.89
CA THR A 1106 -24.55 5.01 1.57
C THR A 1106 -23.18 4.84 0.92
N TYR A 1107 -22.69 3.60 0.82
CA TYR A 1107 -21.52 3.27 0.00
C TYR A 1107 -21.90 3.46 -1.47
N LYS A 1108 -21.03 4.12 -2.23
CA LYS A 1108 -21.20 4.24 -3.67
C LYS A 1108 -20.41 3.14 -4.36
N GLU A 1109 -20.99 2.55 -5.39
CA GLU A 1109 -20.47 1.38 -6.07
C GLU A 1109 -19.72 1.80 -7.34
N ILE A 1110 -18.57 1.18 -7.62
CA ILE A 1110 -17.77 1.36 -8.85
C ILE A 1110 -17.76 0.07 -9.64
#